data_AF-A0A953Z1I2-F1
#
_entry.id   AF-A0A953Z1I2-F1
#
_cell.length_a   1.000
_cell.length_b   1.000
_cell.length_c   1.000
_cell.angle_alpha   90.00
_cell.angle_beta   90.00
_cell.angle_gamma   90.00
#
_symmetry.space_group_name_H-M   'P 1'
#
loop_
_entity.id
_entity.type
_entity.pdbx_description
1 polymer ?
#
loop_
_entity_poly.entity_id
_entity_poly.type
_entity_poly.pdbx_seq_one_letter_code
_entity_poly.pdbx_strand_id
1 'polypeptide(L)'
;GGNDTYRGEIASASPNLPLALLYDLAGDDDYAQEEGKIGFAAATGGLAMLIDEAGNDRYRAGDFAMGAACFGAALLEDRSGEDDYRCGQFGQGAGYVGAGILCDIGKPDRDNEDTSEKRSNDRYHCDRYGQGFGYVAGYGALRDTGGNDSYNAGGRYRHTPLLPDAFQSLSQGMGFGSRGQNFGGGIGVLDDLGSGNDTYNAEVYGQGSSYWYALGVLRDGGGNDRFTLTQYGQGAGIHLSAGILIDQGGNDVYTNFNGVGTGGAHDYAVGFLIDQAGDDAYYSNGLGQGLNNSFALCYVAAGDDAYSSRADIGIGYAQNMSIAMLIDGGGKDRYTIPMQDGLWKFRGDAGIVIDHLGPKDEALAKAPWQIHSLIEKPAPESEEGAPSTETKPAPAPEPMIAGSGRLGLEDAVLESKWQRACEWEVGTKENIDGIRLARRQLVEEGNLEFLLSKLGESYGLNLRALWGTIPHYRAEALPHLLKELQSADSYWRFRNSFDLITRIYGRQVADKDEAAVQAHLKNVMPEVVKALNVIDESRRFTMLEFLNRYNAGLGEGEQPRVEITPHMKPYLWSERDRTRLAAIRLAQALPPSEELIANLAVISLTDSYHAARLVASRTKPKAAIDALALGKRIGALLEEQGLSEVYQQRLESVGMPIPALADSSSLEDWLISREESSAGKLQENLLPALRLVRAGVRVSVDSDRRESFWRKGFDLRARLIRALREEQISPLQAACLMEMLSALERDE
;
A
#
# COMPACT_ATOMS: atom_id res chain seq x y z
N GLY A 1 23.56 -7.70 -43.15
CA GLY A 1 24.64 -8.66 -43.41
C GLY A 1 25.57 -8.01 -44.40
N GLY A 2 26.39 -7.07 -43.91
CA GLY A 2 26.74 -5.84 -44.64
C GLY A 2 25.78 -4.71 -44.26
N ASN A 3 26.10 -3.46 -44.60
CA ASN A 3 25.28 -2.29 -44.28
C ASN A 3 24.06 -2.21 -45.22
N ASP A 4 22.95 -2.74 -44.77
CA ASP A 4 21.72 -2.95 -45.51
C ASP A 4 20.66 -1.87 -45.24
N THR A 5 19.64 -1.84 -46.08
CA THR A 5 18.47 -0.97 -45.88
C THR A 5 17.21 -1.79 -46.06
N TYR A 6 16.50 -2.00 -44.95
CA TYR A 6 15.29 -2.79 -44.89
C TYR A 6 14.06 -1.90 -45.04
N ARG A 7 13.19 -2.23 -46.01
CA ARG A 7 11.94 -1.49 -46.28
C ARG A 7 10.76 -2.42 -46.51
N GLY A 8 9.61 -2.06 -45.96
CA GLY A 8 8.35 -2.79 -46.10
C GLY A 8 7.93 -3.50 -44.81
N GLU A 9 7.09 -4.54 -44.94
CA GLU A 9 6.58 -5.36 -43.83
C GLU A 9 7.61 -6.43 -43.42
N ILE A 10 8.76 -5.97 -42.93
CA ILE A 10 9.90 -6.82 -42.59
C ILE A 10 9.68 -7.48 -41.23
N ALA A 11 9.81 -8.80 -41.17
CA ALA A 11 9.51 -9.56 -39.97
C ALA A 11 8.12 -9.23 -39.37
N SER A 12 7.14 -8.88 -40.20
CA SER A 12 5.79 -8.54 -39.75
C SER A 12 4.86 -9.74 -39.88
N ALA A 13 4.21 -10.12 -38.78
CA ALA A 13 3.31 -11.27 -38.72
C ALA A 13 1.82 -10.84 -38.71
N SER A 14 0.98 -11.69 -39.29
CA SER A 14 -0.47 -11.53 -39.32
C SER A 14 -1.16 -12.89 -39.25
N PRO A 15 -2.49 -12.97 -39.06
CA PRO A 15 -3.21 -14.24 -39.12
C PRO A 15 -3.01 -15.03 -40.42
N ASN A 16 -2.71 -14.35 -41.53
CA ASN A 16 -2.45 -14.97 -42.83
C ASN A 16 -0.97 -15.31 -43.07
N LEU A 17 -0.07 -14.70 -42.30
CA LEU A 17 1.36 -14.98 -42.28
C LEU A 17 1.78 -15.17 -40.82
N PRO A 18 1.50 -16.34 -40.23
CA PRO A 18 1.56 -16.53 -38.78
C PRO A 18 2.99 -16.61 -38.23
N LEU A 19 4.01 -16.65 -39.10
CA LEU A 19 5.42 -16.61 -38.72
C LEU A 19 6.18 -15.73 -39.72
N ALA A 20 6.89 -14.72 -39.21
CA ALA A 20 7.80 -13.88 -39.97
C ALA A 20 9.10 -13.70 -39.18
N LEU A 21 10.24 -13.95 -39.82
CA LEU A 21 11.57 -13.87 -39.21
C LEU A 21 12.51 -13.11 -40.15
N LEU A 22 13.24 -12.14 -39.60
CA LEU A 22 14.48 -11.60 -40.16
C LEU A 22 15.61 -11.91 -39.18
N TYR A 23 16.75 -12.32 -39.73
CA TYR A 23 17.99 -12.54 -38.98
C TYR A 23 19.11 -11.87 -39.75
N ASP A 24 19.56 -10.71 -39.29
CA ASP A 24 20.78 -10.07 -39.76
C ASP A 24 21.99 -10.58 -38.96
N LEU A 25 23.16 -10.62 -39.60
CA LEU A 25 24.37 -11.17 -39.02
C LEU A 25 25.45 -10.13 -38.70
N ALA A 26 25.40 -8.94 -39.31
CA ALA A 26 26.37 -7.87 -39.13
C ALA A 26 26.06 -6.69 -40.08
N GLY A 27 26.42 -5.47 -39.68
CA GLY A 27 26.45 -4.28 -40.54
C GLY A 27 25.85 -3.07 -39.85
N ASP A 28 26.15 -1.85 -40.30
CA ASP A 28 25.39 -0.67 -39.82
C ASP A 28 24.15 -0.47 -40.72
N ASP A 29 23.00 -0.91 -40.25
CA ASP A 29 21.77 -1.09 -41.00
C ASP A 29 20.75 0.04 -40.79
N ASP A 30 19.86 0.20 -41.77
CA ASP A 30 18.76 1.18 -41.73
C ASP A 30 17.42 0.46 -41.92
N TYR A 31 16.71 0.26 -40.81
CA TYR A 31 15.39 -0.33 -40.76
C TYR A 31 14.32 0.77 -40.84
N ALA A 32 13.60 0.83 -41.96
CA ALA A 32 12.62 1.88 -42.20
C ALA A 32 11.23 1.33 -42.55
N GLN A 33 10.22 1.70 -41.77
CA GLN A 33 8.83 1.44 -42.11
C GLN A 33 8.42 2.26 -43.34
N GLU A 34 7.77 1.60 -44.30
CA GLU A 34 7.15 2.27 -45.44
C GLU A 34 5.79 2.85 -45.06
N GLU A 35 5.47 4.04 -45.57
CA GLU A 35 4.22 4.73 -45.25
C GLU A 35 2.98 3.85 -45.57
N GLY A 36 2.06 3.76 -44.59
CA GLY A 36 0.83 2.97 -44.74
C GLY A 36 1.00 1.45 -44.59
N LYS A 37 2.21 0.96 -44.28
CA LYS A 37 2.49 -0.44 -43.95
C LYS A 37 2.48 -0.68 -42.44
N ILE A 38 2.33 -1.93 -42.02
CA ILE A 38 2.64 -2.33 -40.65
C ILE A 38 4.16 -2.21 -40.44
N GLY A 39 4.58 -1.82 -39.24
CA GLY A 39 6.00 -1.70 -38.90
C GLY A 39 6.74 -3.03 -38.91
N PHE A 40 8.07 -2.94 -38.93
CA PHE A 40 8.92 -4.13 -38.83
C PHE A 40 8.91 -4.70 -37.42
N ALA A 41 9.19 -6.00 -37.31
CA ALA A 41 9.12 -6.74 -36.05
C ALA A 41 7.77 -6.53 -35.33
N ALA A 42 6.66 -6.58 -36.07
CA ALA A 42 5.33 -6.31 -35.52
C ALA A 42 4.35 -7.43 -35.84
N ALA A 43 3.46 -7.75 -34.88
CA ALA A 43 2.49 -8.82 -35.03
C ALA A 43 1.06 -8.31 -34.81
N THR A 44 0.19 -8.51 -35.80
CA THR A 44 -1.27 -8.37 -35.64
C THR A 44 -1.96 -9.72 -35.37
N GLY A 45 -1.13 -10.73 -35.12
CA GLY A 45 -1.43 -12.15 -34.97
C GLY A 45 -0.19 -12.95 -35.39
N GLY A 46 -0.04 -14.17 -34.87
CA GLY A 46 1.16 -14.98 -35.15
C GLY A 46 2.40 -14.52 -34.38
N LEU A 47 3.58 -14.86 -34.91
CA LEU A 47 4.90 -14.61 -34.32
C LEU A 47 5.78 -13.82 -35.31
N ALA A 48 6.21 -12.64 -34.90
CA ALA A 48 7.16 -11.76 -35.59
C ALA A 48 8.50 -11.75 -34.83
N MET A 49 9.62 -11.93 -35.55
CA MET A 49 10.95 -11.87 -34.94
C MET A 49 11.93 -11.14 -35.87
N LEU A 50 12.61 -10.12 -35.36
CA LEU A 50 13.77 -9.49 -35.98
C LEU A 50 14.94 -9.68 -35.02
N ILE A 51 16.02 -10.26 -35.51
CA ILE A 51 17.26 -10.42 -34.75
C ILE A 51 18.36 -9.74 -35.56
N ASP A 52 19.00 -8.74 -34.97
CA ASP A 52 20.27 -8.17 -35.44
C ASP A 52 21.40 -8.66 -34.51
N GLU A 53 22.52 -9.05 -35.08
CA GLU A 53 23.66 -9.57 -34.31
C GLU A 53 24.69 -8.50 -33.97
N ALA A 54 24.89 -7.52 -34.86
CA ALA A 54 25.96 -6.55 -34.71
C ALA A 54 25.83 -5.39 -35.69
N GLY A 55 25.89 -4.16 -35.17
CA GLY A 55 25.82 -2.98 -36.01
C GLY A 55 25.96 -1.71 -35.21
N ASN A 56 25.76 -0.57 -35.87
CA ASN A 56 25.20 0.61 -35.21
C ASN A 56 24.03 1.02 -36.09
N ASP A 57 22.84 0.63 -35.64
CA ASP A 57 21.67 0.49 -36.45
C ASP A 57 20.68 1.62 -36.20
N ARG A 58 19.87 1.87 -37.22
CA ARG A 58 18.83 2.90 -37.19
C ARG A 58 17.49 2.26 -37.43
N TYR A 59 16.69 2.22 -36.38
CA TYR A 59 15.33 1.72 -36.40
C TYR A 59 14.36 2.90 -36.47
N ARG A 60 13.69 3.08 -37.60
CA ARG A 60 12.79 4.21 -37.84
C ARG A 60 11.42 3.76 -38.32
N ALA A 61 10.43 3.95 -37.49
CA ALA A 61 9.05 3.59 -37.75
C ALA A 61 8.09 4.74 -37.42
N GLY A 62 6.93 4.72 -38.06
CA GLY A 62 5.75 5.42 -37.57
C GLY A 62 5.13 4.61 -36.45
N ASP A 63 3.86 4.25 -36.60
CA ASP A 63 3.13 3.52 -35.56
C ASP A 63 3.26 2.00 -35.74
N PHE A 64 3.13 1.24 -34.65
CA PHE A 64 3.02 -0.22 -34.62
C PHE A 64 4.24 -0.96 -35.18
N ALA A 65 5.38 -0.88 -34.47
CA ALA A 65 6.68 -1.42 -34.90
C ALA A 65 7.60 -1.81 -33.73
N MET A 66 8.75 -2.42 -34.02
CA MET A 66 9.83 -2.66 -33.06
C MET A 66 9.38 -3.50 -31.86
N GLY A 67 8.97 -4.73 -32.10
CA GLY A 67 8.43 -5.60 -31.05
C GLY A 67 7.01 -5.22 -30.65
N ALA A 68 6.20 -4.64 -31.54
CA ALA A 68 4.79 -4.33 -31.27
C ALA A 68 3.89 -5.53 -31.54
N ALA A 69 2.99 -5.87 -30.62
CA ALA A 69 2.09 -7.00 -30.78
C ALA A 69 0.64 -6.71 -30.38
N CYS A 70 -0.27 -7.19 -31.23
CA CYS A 70 -1.71 -7.24 -31.04
C CYS A 70 -2.19 -8.65 -31.41
N PHE A 71 -2.79 -9.40 -30.48
CA PHE A 71 -3.25 -10.79 -30.69
C PHE A 71 -2.17 -11.81 -31.08
N GLY A 72 -0.89 -11.46 -30.91
CA GLY A 72 0.25 -12.27 -31.29
C GLY A 72 1.46 -12.01 -30.40
N ALA A 73 2.64 -12.41 -30.88
CA ALA A 73 3.91 -12.14 -30.23
C ALA A 73 4.89 -11.49 -31.22
N ALA A 74 5.63 -10.48 -30.77
CA ALA A 74 6.64 -9.80 -31.56
C ALA A 74 7.91 -9.60 -30.74
N LEU A 75 9.06 -9.92 -31.33
CA LEU A 75 10.40 -9.71 -30.76
C LEU A 75 11.24 -8.89 -31.74
N LEU A 76 11.85 -7.83 -31.24
CA LEU A 76 13.05 -7.23 -31.82
C LEU A 76 14.20 -7.50 -30.83
N GLU A 77 15.25 -8.15 -31.30
CA GLU A 77 16.46 -8.42 -30.52
C GLU A 77 17.64 -7.82 -31.28
N ASP A 78 18.23 -6.75 -30.76
CA ASP A 78 19.54 -6.24 -31.19
C ASP A 78 20.58 -6.75 -30.20
N ARG A 79 21.69 -7.29 -30.69
CA ARG A 79 22.69 -7.97 -29.86
C ARG A 79 23.98 -7.21 -29.64
N SER A 80 24.19 -6.12 -30.38
CA SER A 80 25.28 -5.19 -30.09
C SER A 80 25.23 -3.98 -31.03
N GLY A 81 25.44 -2.81 -30.45
CA GLY A 81 25.61 -1.60 -31.25
C GLY A 81 25.46 -0.34 -30.43
N GLU A 82 25.66 0.82 -31.06
CA GLU A 82 25.10 2.09 -30.57
C GLU A 82 23.93 2.45 -31.49
N ASP A 83 22.72 2.27 -31.00
CA ASP A 83 21.51 2.15 -31.82
C ASP A 83 20.54 3.32 -31.60
N ASP A 84 19.81 3.69 -32.66
CA ASP A 84 18.81 4.77 -32.65
C ASP A 84 17.42 4.22 -33.00
N TYR A 85 16.59 4.06 -31.98
CA TYR A 85 15.21 3.58 -32.05
C TYR A 85 14.22 4.73 -32.04
N ARG A 86 13.48 4.91 -33.13
CA ARG A 86 12.43 5.94 -33.25
C ARG A 86 11.12 5.37 -33.75
N CYS A 87 10.09 5.42 -32.91
CA CYS A 87 8.73 5.07 -33.29
C CYS A 87 7.74 6.21 -32.99
N GLY A 88 6.58 6.16 -33.62
CA GLY A 88 5.44 6.99 -33.27
C GLY A 88 4.69 6.39 -32.09
N GLN A 89 3.54 5.80 -32.37
CA GLN A 89 2.68 5.16 -31.37
C GLN A 89 2.83 3.64 -31.36
N PHE A 90 2.74 3.04 -30.18
CA PHE A 90 2.60 1.60 -30.02
C PHE A 90 3.79 0.83 -30.61
N GLY A 91 4.97 0.96 -30.02
CA GLY A 91 6.18 0.28 -30.49
C GLY A 91 7.21 0.09 -29.40
N GLN A 92 8.43 -0.33 -29.74
CA GLN A 92 9.51 -0.56 -28.76
C GLN A 92 9.04 -1.47 -27.60
N GLY A 93 8.58 -2.67 -27.96
CA GLY A 93 8.10 -3.66 -26.99
C GLY A 93 6.70 -3.39 -26.44
N ALA A 94 5.74 -3.02 -27.29
CA ALA A 94 4.36 -2.74 -26.88
C ALA A 94 3.42 -3.94 -27.09
N GLY A 95 2.59 -4.29 -26.09
CA GLY A 95 1.70 -5.45 -26.13
C GLY A 95 0.21 -5.14 -25.90
N TYR A 96 -0.67 -5.79 -26.66
CA TYR A 96 -2.14 -5.75 -26.50
C TYR A 96 -2.75 -7.13 -26.82
N VAL A 97 -3.37 -7.79 -25.83
CA VAL A 97 -3.85 -9.19 -25.95
C VAL A 97 -2.77 -10.08 -26.60
N GLY A 98 -1.54 -9.94 -26.14
CA GLY A 98 -0.34 -10.44 -26.82
C GLY A 98 0.93 -9.94 -26.16
N ALA A 99 2.08 -10.33 -26.69
CA ALA A 99 3.39 -10.02 -26.11
C ALA A 99 4.27 -9.25 -27.11
N GLY A 100 4.64 -8.02 -26.76
CA GLY A 100 5.59 -7.21 -27.51
C GLY A 100 6.88 -7.04 -26.74
N ILE A 101 8.02 -7.36 -27.35
CA ILE A 101 9.32 -7.37 -26.70
C ILE A 101 10.35 -6.68 -27.59
N LEU A 102 11.09 -5.74 -27.01
CA LEU A 102 12.35 -5.23 -27.54
C LEU A 102 13.46 -5.60 -26.54
N CYS A 103 14.50 -6.26 -27.02
CA CYS A 103 15.71 -6.54 -26.27
C CYS A 103 16.88 -5.90 -27.01
N ASP A 104 17.57 -4.99 -26.36
CA ASP A 104 18.87 -4.49 -26.80
C ASP A 104 19.93 -5.07 -25.87
N ILE A 105 20.94 -5.72 -26.45
CA ILE A 105 22.07 -6.27 -25.71
C ILE A 105 23.27 -5.35 -25.90
N GLY A 106 23.26 -4.24 -25.16
CA GLY A 106 24.43 -3.35 -25.03
C GLY A 106 25.67 -4.05 -24.46
N LYS A 107 26.85 -3.48 -24.74
CA LYS A 107 28.09 -3.96 -24.11
C LYS A 107 28.06 -3.64 -22.61
N PRO A 108 28.28 -4.62 -21.72
CA PRO A 108 28.20 -4.39 -20.29
C PRO A 108 29.24 -3.36 -19.83
N ASP A 109 28.81 -2.48 -18.94
CA ASP A 109 29.69 -1.53 -18.26
C ASP A 109 30.74 -2.28 -17.44
N ARG A 110 32.00 -2.22 -17.88
CA ARG A 110 33.13 -2.72 -17.08
C ARG A 110 33.70 -1.58 -16.26
N ASP A 111 33.56 -1.67 -14.95
CA ASP A 111 33.99 -0.66 -13.97
C ASP A 111 35.49 -0.34 -13.91
N ASN A 112 36.38 -1.02 -14.66
CA ASN A 112 37.82 -0.79 -14.44
C ASN A 112 38.82 -1.34 -15.47
N GLU A 113 38.46 -1.58 -16.73
CA GLU A 113 39.47 -1.98 -17.73
C GLU A 113 39.62 -0.93 -18.82
N ASP A 114 40.87 -0.49 -19.00
CA ASP A 114 41.44 0.17 -20.18
C ASP A 114 41.25 -0.74 -21.42
N THR A 115 40.01 -0.91 -21.84
CA THR A 115 39.65 -1.50 -23.12
C THR A 115 39.18 -0.36 -23.99
N SER A 116 39.83 -0.21 -25.15
CA SER A 116 39.46 0.70 -26.23
C SER A 116 38.06 0.45 -26.84
N GLU A 117 37.23 -0.36 -26.19
CA GLU A 117 35.87 -0.70 -26.62
C GLU A 117 34.88 0.23 -25.93
N LYS A 118 34.22 1.06 -26.73
CA LYS A 118 33.24 2.07 -26.34
C LYS A 118 31.97 1.37 -25.80
N ARG A 119 31.34 1.94 -24.76
CA ARG A 119 29.99 1.56 -24.30
C ARG A 119 28.98 1.72 -25.45
N SER A 120 27.98 0.84 -25.53
CA SER A 120 26.73 1.11 -26.26
C SER A 120 26.05 2.30 -25.60
N ASN A 121 25.45 3.22 -26.36
CA ASN A 121 24.79 4.39 -25.76
C ASN A 121 23.55 4.67 -26.62
N ASP A 122 22.47 4.01 -26.28
CA ASP A 122 21.33 3.82 -27.14
C ASP A 122 20.29 4.92 -26.97
N ARG A 123 19.56 5.17 -28.05
CA ARG A 123 18.59 6.27 -28.11
C ARG A 123 17.22 5.74 -28.42
N TYR A 124 16.33 5.84 -27.45
CA TYR A 124 14.94 5.43 -27.56
C TYR A 124 14.03 6.65 -27.62
N HIS A 125 13.27 6.77 -28.71
CA HIS A 125 12.27 7.81 -28.89
C HIS A 125 10.92 7.22 -29.29
N CYS A 126 9.86 7.58 -28.57
CA CYS A 126 8.49 7.30 -28.97
C CYS A 126 7.53 8.47 -28.71
N ASP A 127 6.45 8.58 -29.50
CA ASP A 127 5.42 9.58 -29.25
C ASP A 127 4.57 9.19 -28.03
N ARG A 128 4.15 7.92 -27.95
CA ARG A 128 3.49 7.28 -26.79
C ARG A 128 3.27 5.78 -26.99
N TYR A 129 2.90 5.07 -25.92
CA TYR A 129 2.62 3.63 -25.95
C TYR A 129 3.83 2.78 -26.36
N GLY A 130 5.04 3.19 -25.98
CA GLY A 130 6.22 2.39 -26.26
C GLY A 130 7.13 2.19 -25.06
N GLN A 131 8.33 1.72 -25.31
CA GLN A 131 9.35 1.46 -24.29
C GLN A 131 8.79 0.54 -23.20
N GLY A 132 8.32 -0.65 -23.60
CA GLY A 132 7.74 -1.62 -22.67
C GLY A 132 6.31 -1.32 -22.23
N PHE A 133 5.43 -0.91 -23.15
CA PHE A 133 4.04 -0.58 -22.84
C PHE A 133 3.10 -1.80 -22.85
N GLY A 134 2.41 -2.04 -21.74
CA GLY A 134 1.41 -3.11 -21.62
C GLY A 134 -0.03 -2.60 -21.63
N TYR A 135 -0.73 -2.74 -22.76
CA TYR A 135 -2.16 -2.43 -22.86
C TYR A 135 -3.04 -3.61 -22.38
N VAL A 136 -4.36 -3.52 -22.58
CA VAL A 136 -5.35 -4.54 -22.13
C VAL A 136 -4.90 -5.98 -22.41
N ALA A 137 -4.75 -6.79 -21.35
CA ALA A 137 -4.26 -8.17 -21.40
C ALA A 137 -2.96 -8.39 -22.20
N GLY A 138 -2.17 -7.33 -22.37
CA GLY A 138 -0.90 -7.34 -23.07
C GLY A 138 0.28 -7.43 -22.12
N TYR A 139 1.36 -8.00 -22.62
CA TYR A 139 2.69 -7.92 -22.01
C TYR A 139 3.57 -7.08 -22.94
N GLY A 140 4.05 -5.94 -22.45
CA GLY A 140 5.02 -5.11 -23.16
C GLY A 140 6.33 -5.07 -22.38
N ALA A 141 7.45 -5.32 -23.04
CA ALA A 141 8.77 -5.27 -22.41
C ALA A 141 9.79 -4.58 -23.32
N LEU A 142 10.55 -3.66 -22.73
CA LEU A 142 11.83 -3.21 -23.26
C LEU A 142 12.91 -3.64 -22.26
N ARG A 143 13.96 -4.29 -22.76
CA ARG A 143 15.11 -4.66 -21.97
C ARG A 143 16.37 -4.11 -22.61
N ASP A 144 17.14 -3.37 -21.85
CA ASP A 144 18.49 -2.93 -22.19
C ASP A 144 19.49 -3.62 -21.23
N THR A 145 20.74 -3.82 -21.66
CA THR A 145 21.77 -4.47 -20.83
C THR A 145 23.02 -3.64 -20.58
N GLY A 146 23.08 -2.42 -21.12
CA GLY A 146 24.02 -1.42 -20.61
C GLY A 146 24.41 -0.37 -21.62
N GLY A 147 24.70 0.80 -21.09
CA GLY A 147 25.07 1.95 -21.87
C GLY A 147 24.87 3.22 -21.06
N ASN A 148 25.06 4.38 -21.69
CA ASN A 148 24.49 5.63 -21.15
C ASN A 148 23.38 6.04 -22.11
N ASP A 149 22.17 5.66 -21.75
CA ASP A 149 21.05 5.54 -22.64
C ASP A 149 20.06 6.69 -22.46
N SER A 150 19.25 6.92 -23.49
CA SER A 150 18.30 8.02 -23.50
C SER A 150 16.91 7.56 -23.90
N TYR A 151 16.01 7.58 -22.92
CA TYR A 151 14.61 7.19 -23.04
C TYR A 151 13.73 8.43 -23.12
N ASN A 152 13.27 8.78 -24.31
CA ASN A 152 12.43 9.95 -24.56
C ASN A 152 11.04 9.55 -25.04
N ALA A 153 10.01 9.82 -24.23
CA ALA A 153 8.62 9.53 -24.57
C ALA A 153 7.73 10.78 -24.50
N GLY A 154 7.02 11.12 -25.58
CA GLY A 154 6.08 12.24 -25.63
C GLY A 154 6.32 13.20 -26.80
N GLY A 155 6.09 14.50 -26.57
CA GLY A 155 6.42 15.56 -27.55
C GLY A 155 5.43 15.77 -28.71
N ARG A 156 4.44 14.87 -28.90
CA ARG A 156 3.44 15.00 -29.98
C ARG A 156 2.00 15.22 -29.53
N TYR A 157 1.51 14.45 -28.55
CA TYR A 157 0.11 14.47 -28.13
C TYR A 157 -0.07 15.24 -26.81
N ARG A 158 -0.74 16.40 -26.85
CA ARG A 158 -0.95 17.24 -25.65
C ARG A 158 -1.88 16.58 -24.63
N HIS A 159 -1.62 16.76 -23.33
CA HIS A 159 -2.47 16.32 -22.22
C HIS A 159 -3.63 17.29 -21.96
N THR A 160 -4.34 17.68 -23.01
CA THR A 160 -5.49 18.59 -22.94
C THR A 160 -6.76 17.84 -22.52
N PRO A 161 -7.63 18.43 -21.66
CA PRO A 161 -7.59 19.79 -21.13
C PRO A 161 -6.90 19.94 -19.76
N LEU A 162 -6.42 18.87 -19.15
CA LEU A 162 -5.94 18.87 -17.76
C LEU A 162 -4.59 19.59 -17.61
N LEU A 163 -3.61 19.28 -18.46
CA LEU A 163 -2.30 19.91 -18.53
C LEU A 163 -2.01 20.24 -20.00
N PRO A 164 -2.59 21.33 -20.53
CA PRO A 164 -2.53 21.64 -21.97
C PRO A 164 -1.10 21.92 -22.47
N ASP A 165 -0.21 22.34 -21.57
CA ASP A 165 1.21 22.61 -21.89
C ASP A 165 2.11 21.37 -21.77
N ALA A 166 1.55 20.23 -21.32
CA ALA A 166 2.27 18.96 -21.20
C ALA A 166 1.86 17.96 -22.29
N PHE A 167 2.65 16.92 -22.47
CA PHE A 167 2.43 15.82 -23.41
C PHE A 167 2.07 14.51 -22.70
N GLN A 168 1.31 13.69 -23.40
CA GLN A 168 1.01 12.31 -23.02
C GLN A 168 2.18 11.42 -23.45
N SER A 169 2.77 10.69 -22.52
CA SER A 169 3.89 9.78 -22.78
C SER A 169 3.44 8.32 -22.76
N LEU A 170 2.73 7.85 -21.73
CA LEU A 170 2.19 6.48 -21.60
C LEU A 170 3.19 5.39 -22.03
N SER A 171 4.43 5.47 -21.58
CA SER A 171 5.55 4.63 -22.03
C SER A 171 6.50 4.33 -20.86
N GLN A 172 7.64 3.70 -21.11
CA GLN A 172 8.67 3.43 -20.08
C GLN A 172 8.14 2.52 -18.98
N GLY A 173 7.80 1.28 -19.36
CA GLY A 173 7.28 0.28 -18.42
C GLY A 173 5.85 0.56 -17.94
N MET A 174 5.06 1.31 -18.72
CA MET A 174 3.70 1.68 -18.34
C MET A 174 2.70 0.54 -18.59
N GLY A 175 1.92 0.17 -17.57
CA GLY A 175 0.75 -0.70 -17.71
C GLY A 175 -0.56 0.08 -17.81
N PHE A 176 -1.44 -0.25 -18.75
CA PHE A 176 -2.67 0.52 -18.97
C PHE A 176 -3.90 -0.34 -19.33
N GLY A 177 -4.98 -0.13 -18.59
CA GLY A 177 -6.31 -0.68 -18.87
C GLY A 177 -7.30 0.36 -19.37
N SER A 178 -8.27 -0.10 -20.18
CA SER A 178 -9.32 0.78 -20.66
C SER A 178 -10.46 0.87 -19.64
N ARG A 179 -10.42 1.93 -18.83
CA ARG A 179 -11.50 2.26 -17.89
C ARG A 179 -12.85 2.48 -18.56
N GLY A 180 -12.88 3.19 -19.69
CA GLY A 180 -14.12 3.50 -20.39
C GLY A 180 -14.86 2.26 -20.91
N GLN A 181 -14.13 1.19 -21.21
CA GLN A 181 -14.69 -0.09 -21.66
C GLN A 181 -14.70 -1.16 -20.55
N ASN A 182 -14.25 -0.82 -19.34
CA ASN A 182 -14.07 -1.76 -18.22
C ASN A 182 -13.18 -2.98 -18.55
N PHE A 183 -12.12 -2.77 -19.33
CA PHE A 183 -11.14 -3.81 -19.61
C PHE A 183 -9.91 -3.62 -18.74
N GLY A 184 -9.53 -4.66 -17.99
CA GLY A 184 -8.31 -4.65 -17.20
C GLY A 184 -7.07 -4.49 -18.06
N GLY A 185 -6.05 -3.84 -17.51
CA GLY A 185 -4.83 -3.54 -18.23
C GLY A 185 -3.89 -4.72 -18.39
N GLY A 186 -2.70 -4.39 -18.89
CA GLY A 186 -1.61 -5.33 -19.05
C GLY A 186 -0.47 -5.10 -18.08
N ILE A 187 0.66 -5.70 -18.42
CA ILE A 187 1.92 -5.57 -17.73
C ILE A 187 2.88 -4.85 -18.67
N GLY A 188 3.34 -3.66 -18.27
CA GLY A 188 4.43 -2.94 -18.93
C GLY A 188 5.72 -3.06 -18.12
N VAL A 189 6.84 -3.32 -18.80
CA VAL A 189 8.17 -3.47 -18.17
C VAL A 189 9.22 -2.72 -18.99
N LEU A 190 9.95 -1.82 -18.34
CA LEU A 190 11.26 -1.36 -18.80
C LEU A 190 12.28 -1.89 -17.80
N ASP A 191 13.22 -2.71 -18.27
CA ASP A 191 14.28 -3.31 -17.45
C ASP A 191 15.61 -2.91 -18.08
N ASP A 192 16.15 -1.77 -17.64
CA ASP A 192 17.52 -1.38 -17.90
C ASP A 192 18.40 -2.09 -16.86
N LEU A 193 19.33 -2.90 -17.34
CA LEU A 193 20.24 -3.68 -16.49
C LEU A 193 21.65 -3.11 -16.48
N GLY A 194 21.87 -1.98 -17.18
CA GLY A 194 23.12 -1.24 -17.21
C GLY A 194 23.49 -0.65 -15.86
N SER A 195 24.70 -0.09 -15.79
CA SER A 195 25.14 0.72 -14.64
C SER A 195 25.62 2.10 -15.11
N GLY A 196 25.18 2.52 -16.29
CA GLY A 196 25.61 3.77 -16.90
C GLY A 196 24.71 4.91 -16.47
N ASN A 197 24.93 6.11 -17.02
CA ASN A 197 24.23 7.30 -16.59
C ASN A 197 23.12 7.62 -17.59
N ASP A 198 21.91 7.23 -17.25
CA ASP A 198 20.76 7.15 -18.12
C ASP A 198 19.83 8.35 -17.93
N THR A 199 19.08 8.63 -19.00
CA THR A 199 18.14 9.74 -19.01
C THR A 199 16.73 9.28 -19.36
N TYR A 200 15.83 9.38 -18.39
CA TYR A 200 14.43 9.04 -18.54
C TYR A 200 13.59 10.32 -18.62
N ASN A 201 13.08 10.62 -19.81
CA ASN A 201 12.27 11.80 -20.04
C ASN A 201 10.85 11.41 -20.49
N ALA A 202 9.89 11.66 -19.61
CA ALA A 202 8.47 11.56 -19.87
C ALA A 202 7.74 12.77 -19.28
N GLU A 203 6.53 13.03 -19.72
CA GLU A 203 5.73 14.12 -19.14
C GLU A 203 4.57 13.56 -18.32
N VAL A 204 3.49 13.13 -18.97
CA VAL A 204 2.33 12.56 -18.27
C VAL A 204 2.21 11.07 -18.58
N TYR A 205 2.23 10.27 -17.52
CA TYR A 205 2.26 8.80 -17.54
C TYR A 205 3.58 8.21 -18.07
N GLY A 206 4.32 7.52 -17.21
CA GLY A 206 5.47 6.72 -17.59
C GLY A 206 6.38 6.39 -16.41
N GLN A 207 7.53 5.78 -16.69
CA GLN A 207 8.53 5.41 -15.67
C GLN A 207 7.94 4.45 -14.63
N GLY A 208 7.46 3.28 -15.09
CA GLY A 208 6.94 2.23 -14.21
C GLY A 208 5.58 2.53 -13.59
N SER A 209 4.85 3.53 -14.08
CA SER A 209 3.47 3.79 -13.60
C SER A 209 2.44 2.85 -14.20
N SER A 210 1.23 2.88 -13.66
CA SER A 210 0.11 2.12 -14.23
C SER A 210 -1.25 2.79 -14.08
N TYR A 211 -2.20 2.32 -14.89
CA TYR A 211 -3.57 2.82 -14.89
C TYR A 211 -4.58 1.68 -15.08
N TRP A 212 -5.57 1.54 -14.19
CA TRP A 212 -6.73 0.64 -14.33
C TRP A 212 -6.43 -0.86 -14.46
N TYR A 213 -6.39 -1.58 -13.33
CA TYR A 213 -6.14 -3.04 -13.27
C TYR A 213 -4.90 -3.48 -14.06
N ALA A 214 -3.84 -2.68 -13.99
CA ALA A 214 -2.61 -2.87 -14.73
C ALA A 214 -1.41 -2.91 -13.79
N LEU A 215 -0.29 -3.42 -14.28
CA LEU A 215 1.02 -3.37 -13.62
C LEU A 215 2.00 -2.64 -14.52
N GLY A 216 2.70 -1.66 -13.95
CA GLY A 216 3.84 -1.01 -14.59
C GLY A 216 5.09 -1.21 -13.77
N VAL A 217 6.21 -1.44 -14.44
CA VAL A 217 7.51 -1.68 -13.82
C VAL A 217 8.56 -0.94 -14.63
N LEU A 218 9.34 -0.11 -13.96
CA LEU A 218 10.64 0.34 -14.43
C LEU A 218 11.68 -0.19 -13.46
N ARG A 219 12.73 -0.80 -13.99
CA ARG A 219 13.92 -1.16 -13.23
C ARG A 219 15.14 -0.60 -13.94
N ASP A 220 15.98 0.04 -13.16
CA ASP A 220 17.31 0.52 -13.54
C ASP A 220 18.37 -0.29 -12.79
N GLY A 221 19.51 -0.55 -13.42
CA GLY A 221 20.60 -1.34 -12.85
C GLY A 221 21.61 -0.52 -12.05
N GLY A 222 21.45 0.80 -12.02
CA GLY A 222 22.21 1.80 -11.29
C GLY A 222 22.89 2.79 -12.25
N GLY A 223 23.53 3.83 -11.71
CA GLY A 223 24.01 4.90 -12.57
C GLY A 223 24.14 6.23 -11.85
N ASN A 224 24.18 7.33 -12.58
CA ASN A 224 23.84 8.62 -11.97
C ASN A 224 22.78 9.22 -12.89
N ASP A 225 21.55 8.85 -12.61
CA ASP A 225 20.48 8.86 -13.58
C ASP A 225 19.58 10.07 -13.40
N ARG A 226 18.85 10.36 -14.46
CA ARG A 226 17.92 11.49 -14.47
C ARG A 226 16.53 11.06 -14.87
N PHE A 227 15.65 11.03 -13.88
CA PHE A 227 14.23 10.78 -14.07
C PHE A 227 13.45 12.11 -14.11
N THR A 228 13.06 12.54 -15.30
CA THR A 228 12.23 13.75 -15.49
C THR A 228 10.79 13.39 -15.83
N LEU A 229 9.86 13.92 -15.04
CA LEU A 229 8.42 13.69 -15.17
C LEU A 229 7.60 14.96 -14.86
N THR A 230 6.45 15.11 -15.52
CA THR A 230 5.43 16.11 -15.12
C THR A 230 4.45 15.56 -14.09
N GLN A 231 3.81 14.41 -14.34
CA GLN A 231 2.79 13.83 -13.45
C GLN A 231 2.52 12.35 -13.76
N TYR A 232 2.04 11.59 -12.77
CA TYR A 232 1.53 10.21 -12.89
C TYR A 232 2.57 9.20 -13.39
N GLY A 233 3.74 9.19 -12.78
CA GLY A 233 4.88 8.38 -13.20
C GLY A 233 5.77 7.99 -12.03
N GLN A 234 6.96 7.46 -12.33
CA GLN A 234 7.98 7.07 -11.35
C GLN A 234 7.44 6.08 -10.31
N GLY A 235 6.95 4.95 -10.79
CA GLY A 235 6.37 3.90 -9.95
C GLY A 235 4.99 4.22 -9.39
N ALA A 236 4.29 5.21 -9.96
CA ALA A 236 2.97 5.60 -9.47
C ALA A 236 1.84 4.65 -9.92
N GLY A 237 0.98 4.25 -8.97
CA GLY A 237 -0.27 3.52 -9.27
C GLY A 237 -1.47 4.46 -9.39
N ILE A 238 -2.28 4.30 -10.44
CA ILE A 238 -3.50 5.10 -10.68
C ILE A 238 -4.72 4.21 -10.94
N HIS A 239 -5.76 4.37 -10.11
CA HIS A 239 -7.05 3.69 -10.23
C HIS A 239 -6.95 2.16 -10.25
N LEU A 240 -6.95 1.51 -9.08
CA LEU A 240 -6.97 0.03 -8.97
C LEU A 240 -5.81 -0.66 -9.71
N SER A 241 -4.64 -0.03 -9.76
CA SER A 241 -3.46 -0.53 -10.47
C SER A 241 -2.22 -0.52 -9.57
N ALA A 242 -1.11 -1.12 -10.01
CA ALA A 242 0.16 -1.14 -9.28
C ALA A 242 1.29 -0.57 -10.14
N GLY A 243 2.01 0.44 -9.65
CA GLY A 243 3.20 0.99 -10.29
C GLY A 243 4.44 0.68 -9.44
N ILE A 244 5.56 0.42 -10.10
CA ILE A 244 6.84 0.08 -9.46
C ILE A 244 7.97 0.75 -10.23
N LEU A 245 8.81 1.49 -9.51
CA LEU A 245 10.13 1.90 -9.97
C LEU A 245 11.16 1.31 -8.99
N ILE A 246 12.16 0.63 -9.52
CA ILE A 246 13.31 0.13 -8.76
C ILE A 246 14.56 0.73 -9.39
N ASP A 247 15.30 1.49 -8.62
CA ASP A 247 16.68 1.85 -8.95
C ASP A 247 17.64 1.05 -8.04
N GLN A 248 18.74 0.57 -8.61
CA GLN A 248 19.73 -0.25 -7.92
C GLN A 248 20.92 0.56 -7.38
N GLY A 249 21.03 1.83 -7.78
CA GLY A 249 21.74 2.86 -7.02
C GLY A 249 22.67 3.76 -7.83
N GLY A 250 23.28 4.71 -7.12
CA GLY A 250 24.16 5.76 -7.62
C GLY A 250 23.46 7.12 -7.49
N ASN A 251 24.07 8.24 -7.90
CA ASN A 251 23.60 9.56 -7.45
C ASN A 251 22.61 10.18 -8.43
N ASP A 252 21.33 9.95 -8.19
CA ASP A 252 20.24 10.22 -9.11
C ASP A 252 19.52 11.54 -8.86
N VAL A 253 18.80 11.97 -9.89
CA VAL A 253 17.89 13.11 -9.81
C VAL A 253 16.50 12.74 -10.28
N TYR A 254 15.57 12.69 -9.33
CA TYR A 254 14.15 12.49 -9.58
C TYR A 254 13.41 13.83 -9.62
N THR A 255 12.75 14.14 -10.73
CA THR A 255 11.92 15.35 -10.88
C THR A 255 10.48 14.97 -11.22
N ASN A 256 9.53 15.39 -10.40
CA ASN A 256 8.09 15.28 -10.66
C ASN A 256 7.37 16.59 -10.32
N PHE A 257 6.89 17.30 -11.34
CA PHE A 257 6.40 18.66 -11.17
C PHE A 257 5.01 18.76 -10.54
N ASN A 258 4.13 17.76 -10.69
CA ASN A 258 2.72 17.88 -10.29
C ASN A 258 2.19 16.60 -9.66
N GLY A 259 1.50 16.74 -8.51
CA GLY A 259 0.66 15.70 -7.91
C GLY A 259 1.33 14.32 -7.78
N VAL A 260 0.52 13.27 -7.89
CA VAL A 260 0.94 11.87 -7.72
C VAL A 260 2.00 11.50 -8.76
N GLY A 261 3.20 11.19 -8.27
CA GLY A 261 4.36 10.69 -9.01
C GLY A 261 5.25 9.94 -8.03
N THR A 262 6.55 9.86 -8.25
CA THR A 262 7.62 9.38 -7.32
C THR A 262 7.14 8.46 -6.17
N GLY A 263 6.81 7.20 -6.47
CA GLY A 263 6.34 6.19 -5.50
C GLY A 263 4.95 6.44 -4.90
N GLY A 264 4.15 7.33 -5.48
CA GLY A 264 2.83 7.74 -5.02
C GLY A 264 1.68 6.90 -5.61
N ALA A 265 0.50 6.99 -5.01
CA ALA A 265 -0.65 6.19 -5.41
C ALA A 265 -1.97 6.95 -5.29
N HIS A 266 -2.92 6.61 -6.16
CA HIS A 266 -4.23 7.26 -6.21
C HIS A 266 -5.37 6.28 -6.52
N ASP A 267 -6.45 6.36 -5.73
CA ASP A 267 -7.74 5.69 -5.98
C ASP A 267 -7.63 4.16 -5.99
N TYR A 268 -7.48 3.57 -4.80
CA TYR A 268 -7.30 2.12 -4.60
C TYR A 268 -6.07 1.51 -5.28
N ALA A 269 -5.14 2.33 -5.73
CA ALA A 269 -3.91 1.90 -6.38
C ALA A 269 -2.77 1.68 -5.39
N VAL A 270 -1.69 1.11 -5.91
CA VAL A 270 -0.44 0.83 -5.20
C VAL A 270 0.71 1.47 -5.95
N GLY A 271 1.56 2.23 -5.26
CA GLY A 271 2.75 2.86 -5.84
C GLY A 271 3.99 2.48 -5.04
N PHE A 272 5.06 2.14 -5.75
CA PHE A 272 6.35 1.78 -5.19
C PHE A 272 7.47 2.55 -5.89
N LEU A 273 8.31 3.21 -5.10
CA LEU A 273 9.66 3.56 -5.50
C LEU A 273 10.62 2.90 -4.52
N ILE A 274 11.60 2.18 -5.04
CA ILE A 274 12.65 1.51 -4.27
C ILE A 274 13.97 1.98 -4.86
N ASP A 275 14.73 2.72 -4.07
CA ASP A 275 16.08 3.17 -4.38
C ASP A 275 17.05 2.49 -3.38
N GLN A 276 18.12 1.89 -3.89
CA GLN A 276 18.96 0.97 -3.13
C GLN A 276 20.27 1.59 -2.61
N ALA A 277 20.77 2.69 -3.17
CA ALA A 277 21.99 3.36 -2.72
C ALA A 277 22.22 4.65 -3.51
N GLY A 278 22.86 5.66 -2.92
CA GLY A 278 23.31 6.83 -3.68
C GLY A 278 23.10 8.11 -2.90
N ASP A 279 23.72 9.23 -3.29
CA ASP A 279 23.38 10.54 -2.72
C ASP A 279 22.36 11.23 -3.65
N ASP A 280 21.07 10.99 -3.41
CA ASP A 280 20.00 11.26 -4.36
C ASP A 280 19.27 12.58 -4.13
N ALA A 281 18.69 13.12 -5.21
CA ALA A 281 17.92 14.35 -5.17
C ALA A 281 16.49 14.18 -5.71
N TYR A 282 15.53 14.21 -4.79
CA TYR A 282 14.10 14.09 -5.06
C TYR A 282 13.41 15.45 -5.08
N TYR A 283 13.11 15.95 -6.28
CA TYR A 283 12.31 17.15 -6.51
C TYR A 283 10.89 16.78 -6.94
N SER A 284 10.01 16.48 -5.97
CA SER A 284 8.67 15.94 -6.25
C SER A 284 7.55 16.60 -5.47
N ASN A 285 6.41 16.79 -6.13
CA ASN A 285 5.17 17.28 -5.51
C ASN A 285 4.18 16.16 -5.10
N GLY A 286 4.64 14.91 -5.10
CA GLY A 286 3.87 13.75 -4.65
C GLY A 286 4.72 12.55 -4.29
N LEU A 287 5.87 12.79 -3.65
CA LEU A 287 6.80 11.77 -3.19
C LEU A 287 6.16 10.87 -2.13
N GLY A 288 6.03 9.59 -2.44
CA GLY A 288 5.42 8.60 -1.55
C GLY A 288 4.01 8.99 -1.10
N GLN A 289 3.25 9.70 -1.93
CA GLN A 289 1.94 10.25 -1.56
C GLN A 289 0.82 9.23 -1.77
N GLY A 290 0.00 8.97 -0.75
CA GLY A 290 -1.16 8.09 -0.84
C GLY A 290 -2.48 8.89 -0.84
N LEU A 291 -3.25 8.82 -1.93
CA LEU A 291 -4.55 9.49 -2.06
C LEU A 291 -5.70 8.50 -2.35
N ASN A 292 -6.85 8.72 -1.73
CA ASN A 292 -8.10 8.00 -1.99
C ASN A 292 -8.00 6.46 -1.86
N ASN A 293 -7.87 5.93 -0.64
CA ASN A 293 -7.77 4.49 -0.34
C ASN A 293 -6.59 3.75 -0.99
N SER A 294 -5.48 4.44 -1.23
CA SER A 294 -4.32 3.84 -1.89
C SER A 294 -3.21 3.50 -0.90
N PHE A 295 -2.19 2.77 -1.39
CA PHE A 295 -0.97 2.48 -0.66
C PHE A 295 0.23 3.01 -1.45
N ALA A 296 1.04 3.86 -0.83
CA ALA A 296 2.26 4.40 -1.41
C ALA A 296 3.46 4.04 -0.52
N LEU A 297 4.52 3.51 -1.11
CA LEU A 297 5.80 3.27 -0.44
C LEU A 297 6.94 3.85 -1.30
N CYS A 298 7.69 4.75 -0.71
CA CYS A 298 9.00 5.19 -1.17
C CYS A 298 10.01 4.67 -0.15
N TYR A 299 10.90 3.79 -0.59
CA TYR A 299 11.96 3.22 0.24
C TYR A 299 13.30 3.59 -0.39
N VAL A 300 14.09 4.37 0.34
CA VAL A 300 15.45 4.78 -0.04
C VAL A 300 16.38 4.13 0.96
N ALA A 301 17.27 3.26 0.49
CA ALA A 301 17.95 2.33 1.39
C ALA A 301 19.18 2.93 2.09
N ALA A 302 19.92 3.82 1.43
CA ALA A 302 21.13 4.46 1.95
C ALA A 302 21.56 5.65 1.07
N GLY A 303 22.08 6.72 1.68
CA GLY A 303 22.49 7.92 0.92
C GLY A 303 22.60 9.17 1.76
N ASP A 304 23.33 10.21 1.35
CA ASP A 304 23.13 11.56 1.89
C ASP A 304 22.12 12.32 1.00
N ASP A 305 20.82 12.13 1.25
CA ASP A 305 19.73 12.44 0.32
C ASP A 305 19.11 13.83 0.48
N ALA A 306 18.43 14.28 -0.58
CA ALA A 306 17.70 15.55 -0.58
C ALA A 306 16.25 15.37 -1.06
N TYR A 307 15.30 15.57 -0.13
CA TYR A 307 13.86 15.50 -0.35
C TYR A 307 13.22 16.88 -0.40
N SER A 308 12.82 17.30 -1.59
CA SER A 308 12.27 18.62 -1.85
C SER A 308 10.89 18.58 -2.50
N SER A 309 9.94 19.26 -1.88
CA SER A 309 8.62 19.53 -2.43
C SER A 309 8.22 21.00 -2.31
N ARG A 310 7.44 21.50 -3.27
CA ARG A 310 6.80 22.82 -3.22
C ARG A 310 5.46 22.78 -2.46
N ALA A 311 4.87 21.60 -2.31
CA ALA A 311 3.60 21.41 -1.63
C ALA A 311 3.82 20.76 -0.26
N ASP A 312 3.14 21.26 0.78
CA ASP A 312 3.20 20.65 2.10
C ASP A 312 2.66 19.20 2.11
N ILE A 313 1.79 18.84 1.17
CA ILE A 313 1.30 17.47 1.02
C ILE A 313 2.20 16.58 0.15
N GLY A 314 3.32 17.12 -0.35
CA GLY A 314 4.09 16.48 -1.42
C GLY A 314 5.15 15.48 -0.97
N ILE A 315 5.30 15.23 0.34
CA ILE A 315 6.26 14.25 0.89
C ILE A 315 5.58 13.36 1.94
N GLY A 316 5.51 12.06 1.65
CA GLY A 316 5.05 11.00 2.57
C GLY A 316 3.64 11.17 3.12
N TYR A 317 2.78 11.92 2.42
CA TYR A 317 1.48 12.34 2.93
C TYR A 317 0.37 11.36 2.52
N ALA A 318 -0.48 10.97 3.48
CA ALA A 318 -1.68 10.18 3.18
C ALA A 318 -2.97 10.99 3.32
N GLN A 319 -3.92 10.79 2.42
CA GLN A 319 -5.25 11.40 2.50
C GLN A 319 -6.34 10.43 2.07
N ASN A 320 -7.53 10.59 2.66
CA ASN A 320 -8.75 9.87 2.31
C ASN A 320 -8.58 8.36 2.48
N MET A 321 -8.21 7.94 3.70
CA MET A 321 -8.03 6.54 4.11
C MET A 321 -6.92 5.79 3.34
N SER A 322 -5.94 6.52 2.84
CA SER A 322 -4.74 5.95 2.21
C SER A 322 -3.65 5.69 3.25
N ILE A 323 -2.66 4.89 2.88
CA ILE A 323 -1.42 4.69 3.63
C ILE A 323 -0.28 5.22 2.76
N ALA A 324 0.61 5.99 3.37
CA ALA A 324 1.80 6.54 2.71
C ALA A 324 3.02 6.29 3.59
N MET A 325 4.09 5.79 3.00
CA MET A 325 5.34 5.53 3.71
C MET A 325 6.48 6.07 2.88
N LEU A 326 7.23 7.02 3.44
CA LEU A 326 8.57 7.35 2.99
C LEU A 326 9.51 6.82 4.06
N ILE A 327 10.38 5.88 3.70
CA ILE A 327 11.39 5.32 4.58
C ILE A 327 12.74 5.59 3.97
N ASP A 328 13.52 6.41 4.65
CA ASP A 328 14.95 6.56 4.45
C ASP A 328 15.69 5.61 5.41
N GLY A 329 16.54 4.76 4.85
CA GLY A 329 17.24 3.70 5.53
C GLY A 329 18.54 4.13 6.23
N GLY A 330 19.10 5.30 5.92
CA GLY A 330 20.38 5.73 6.46
C GLY A 330 21.04 6.85 5.67
N GLY A 331 21.45 7.90 6.37
CA GLY A 331 22.00 9.04 5.66
C GLY A 331 22.25 10.26 6.51
N LYS A 332 22.62 11.35 5.85
CA LYS A 332 22.47 12.71 6.35
C LYS A 332 21.61 13.52 5.39
N ASP A 333 20.35 13.62 5.73
CA ASP A 333 19.34 13.93 4.75
C ASP A 333 18.82 15.35 4.91
N ARG A 334 18.28 15.88 3.82
CA ARG A 334 17.75 17.24 3.77
C ARG A 334 16.31 17.22 3.33
N TYR A 335 15.45 17.80 4.15
CA TYR A 335 14.02 17.87 3.88
C TYR A 335 13.55 19.32 3.75
N THR A 336 12.68 19.62 2.78
CA THR A 336 11.98 20.93 2.73
C THR A 336 10.76 20.99 3.67
N ILE A 337 10.44 19.86 4.30
CA ILE A 337 9.43 19.73 5.35
C ILE A 337 10.12 19.78 6.72
N PRO A 338 9.41 20.07 7.84
CA PRO A 338 10.00 20.05 9.17
C PRO A 338 10.26 18.59 9.62
N MET A 339 11.34 18.00 9.12
CA MET A 339 11.87 16.65 9.35
C MET A 339 13.40 16.74 9.49
N GLN A 340 14.01 15.82 10.23
CA GLN A 340 15.46 15.77 10.48
C GLN A 340 15.92 14.31 10.57
N ASP A 341 17.20 14.09 10.33
CA ASP A 341 17.88 12.79 10.43
C ASP A 341 17.55 12.04 11.71
N GLY A 342 17.27 10.75 11.58
CA GLY A 342 17.00 9.84 12.69
C GLY A 342 15.64 9.98 13.36
N LEU A 343 14.76 10.83 12.82
CA LEU A 343 13.42 11.02 13.35
C LEU A 343 12.38 10.29 12.50
N TRP A 344 11.14 10.32 12.96
CA TRP A 344 9.98 9.93 12.18
C TRP A 344 8.86 10.95 12.41
N LYS A 345 7.96 11.06 11.43
CA LYS A 345 6.87 12.04 11.47
C LYS A 345 5.63 11.54 10.74
N PHE A 346 4.49 11.60 11.41
CA PHE A 346 3.20 11.39 10.76
C PHE A 346 2.83 12.55 9.83
N ARG A 347 2.20 12.22 8.70
CA ARG A 347 1.75 13.14 7.65
C ARG A 347 0.37 12.75 7.13
N GLY A 348 -0.58 13.67 7.25
CA GLY A 348 -1.97 13.42 6.83
C GLY A 348 -2.68 12.39 7.71
N ASP A 349 -3.59 11.61 7.11
CA ASP A 349 -4.47 10.70 7.86
C ASP A 349 -3.73 9.46 8.41
N ALA A 350 -2.82 8.89 7.62
CA ALA A 350 -2.05 7.69 7.92
C ALA A 350 -0.75 7.60 7.09
N GLY A 351 -0.12 8.74 6.84
CA GLY A 351 1.19 8.82 6.20
C GLY A 351 2.29 8.90 7.24
N ILE A 352 3.47 8.36 6.94
CA ILE A 352 4.64 8.44 7.79
C ILE A 352 5.89 8.67 6.95
N VAL A 353 6.74 9.56 7.42
CA VAL A 353 8.13 9.73 6.98
C VAL A 353 9.01 9.18 8.09
N ILE A 354 9.87 8.23 7.78
CA ILE A 354 10.84 7.63 8.71
C ILE A 354 12.21 7.89 8.14
N ASP A 355 13.09 8.38 8.99
CA ASP A 355 14.51 8.52 8.70
C ASP A 355 15.26 7.72 9.76
N HIS A 356 15.95 6.68 9.30
CA HIS A 356 16.79 5.87 10.18
C HIS A 356 18.21 6.41 10.17
N LEU A 357 18.83 6.47 11.35
CA LEU A 357 20.29 6.55 11.45
C LEU A 357 20.88 5.18 11.08
N GLY A 358 20.83 4.81 9.80
CA GLY A 358 21.39 3.59 9.26
C GLY A 358 22.93 3.56 9.35
N PRO A 359 23.55 2.37 9.39
CA PRO A 359 25.01 2.27 9.44
C PRO A 359 25.64 2.71 8.12
N LYS A 360 26.76 3.45 8.20
CA LYS A 360 27.56 3.96 7.06
C LYS A 360 28.12 2.90 6.09
N ASP A 361 27.92 1.61 6.36
CA ASP A 361 28.60 0.53 5.64
C ASP A 361 27.72 -0.02 4.50
N GLU A 362 28.19 0.18 3.26
CA GLU A 362 27.66 -0.38 1.99
C GLU A 362 27.34 -1.90 2.03
N ALA A 363 27.86 -2.64 3.02
CA ALA A 363 27.68 -4.09 3.14
C ALA A 363 26.24 -4.51 3.49
N LEU A 364 25.43 -3.63 4.10
CA LEU A 364 24.00 -3.87 4.34
C LEU A 364 23.15 -3.50 3.11
N ALA A 365 23.57 -2.51 2.31
CA ALA A 365 22.95 -2.18 1.02
C ALA A 365 23.06 -3.35 0.02
N LYS A 366 24.11 -4.17 0.13
CA LYS A 366 24.34 -5.37 -0.69
C LYS A 366 23.57 -6.62 -0.25
N ALA A 367 22.70 -6.55 0.76
CA ALA A 367 21.87 -7.71 1.13
C ALA A 367 20.86 -7.98 0.00
N PRO A 368 21.00 -9.07 -0.77
CA PRO A 368 20.25 -9.21 -2.00
C PRO A 368 18.79 -9.52 -1.66
N TRP A 369 17.89 -8.66 -2.11
CA TRP A 369 16.48 -9.00 -2.30
C TRP A 369 16.40 -10.05 -3.42
N GLN A 370 16.79 -11.30 -3.13
CA GLN A 370 16.63 -12.42 -4.05
C GLN A 370 15.13 -12.75 -4.14
N ILE A 371 14.42 -12.06 -5.01
CA ILE A 371 13.07 -12.45 -5.49
C ILE A 371 13.15 -13.74 -6.35
N HIS A 372 14.33 -14.36 -6.50
CA HIS A 372 14.47 -15.59 -7.28
C HIS A 372 13.87 -16.86 -6.64
N SER A 373 13.62 -16.92 -5.33
CA SER A 373 13.24 -18.19 -4.68
C SER A 373 11.72 -18.46 -4.54
N LEU A 374 10.84 -17.63 -5.11
CA LEU A 374 9.39 -17.86 -5.06
C LEU A 374 8.77 -18.41 -6.36
N ILE A 375 9.57 -18.58 -7.42
CA ILE A 375 9.10 -19.05 -8.73
C ILE A 375 9.39 -20.55 -8.96
N GLU A 376 10.30 -21.16 -8.19
CA GLU A 376 10.64 -22.59 -8.34
C GLU A 376 9.86 -23.51 -7.38
N LYS A 377 8.54 -23.47 -7.44
CA LYS A 377 7.76 -24.66 -7.06
C LYS A 377 6.87 -25.07 -8.22
N PRO A 378 7.09 -26.26 -8.84
CA PRO A 378 6.12 -26.78 -9.78
C PRO A 378 4.78 -26.93 -9.06
N ALA A 379 3.71 -26.52 -9.74
CA ALA A 379 2.35 -26.64 -9.24
C ALA A 379 2.10 -28.10 -8.78
N PRO A 380 1.52 -28.33 -7.59
CA PRO A 380 1.12 -29.66 -7.20
C PRO A 380 0.05 -30.18 -8.17
N GLU A 381 0.22 -31.43 -8.58
CA GLU A 381 -0.65 -32.16 -9.48
C GLU A 381 -2.12 -32.10 -9.04
N SER A 382 -2.99 -32.01 -10.04
CA SER A 382 -4.45 -31.93 -9.94
C SER A 382 -5.04 -33.06 -9.09
N GLU A 383 -5.65 -32.72 -7.95
CA GLU A 383 -6.69 -33.56 -7.36
C GLU A 383 -8.07 -33.08 -7.84
N GLU A 384 -8.74 -34.02 -8.50
CA GLU A 384 -10.09 -33.94 -9.02
C GLU A 384 -11.11 -33.60 -7.91
N GLY A 385 -11.97 -32.63 -8.18
CA GLY A 385 -13.10 -32.34 -7.29
C GLY A 385 -13.66 -30.93 -7.48
N ALA A 386 -13.97 -30.53 -8.71
CA ALA A 386 -14.71 -29.30 -8.96
C ALA A 386 -16.09 -29.39 -8.29
N PRO A 387 -16.46 -28.48 -7.36
CA PRO A 387 -17.86 -28.29 -7.00
C PRO A 387 -18.56 -27.69 -8.20
N SER A 388 -19.60 -28.36 -8.71
CA SER A 388 -20.48 -27.82 -9.74
C SER A 388 -21.13 -26.53 -9.24
N THR A 389 -20.58 -25.38 -9.63
CA THR A 389 -21.29 -24.11 -9.52
C THR A 389 -22.28 -24.06 -10.67
N GLU A 390 -23.52 -24.43 -10.38
CA GLU A 390 -24.66 -23.98 -11.19
C GLU A 390 -24.53 -22.47 -11.37
N THR A 391 -24.29 -22.06 -12.61
CA THR A 391 -24.39 -20.67 -13.05
C THR A 391 -25.83 -20.23 -12.89
N LYS A 392 -26.16 -19.65 -11.73
CA LYS A 392 -27.29 -18.73 -11.68
C LYS A 392 -26.94 -17.56 -12.60
N PRO A 393 -27.75 -17.27 -13.63
CA PRO A 393 -27.52 -16.09 -14.45
C PRO A 393 -27.55 -14.87 -13.52
N ALA A 394 -26.61 -13.96 -13.75
CA ALA A 394 -26.68 -12.62 -13.15
C ALA A 394 -28.09 -12.07 -13.43
N PRO A 395 -28.78 -11.50 -12.42
CA PRO A 395 -30.04 -10.84 -12.67
C PRO A 395 -29.78 -9.76 -13.74
N ALA A 396 -30.62 -9.74 -14.76
CA ALA A 396 -30.61 -8.66 -15.74
C ALA A 396 -30.64 -7.32 -15.00
N PRO A 397 -29.96 -6.27 -15.50
CA PRO A 397 -30.08 -4.95 -14.91
C PRO A 397 -31.56 -4.61 -14.87
N GLU A 398 -32.11 -4.47 -13.66
CA GLU A 398 -33.48 -4.00 -13.52
C GLU A 398 -33.55 -2.64 -14.22
N PRO A 399 -34.56 -2.41 -15.07
CA PRO A 399 -34.81 -1.06 -15.54
C PRO A 399 -34.99 -0.20 -14.30
N MET A 400 -34.27 0.92 -14.24
CA MET A 400 -34.53 2.00 -13.30
C MET A 400 -36.04 2.18 -13.24
N ILE A 401 -36.66 1.73 -12.14
CA ILE A 401 -38.07 1.96 -11.91
C ILE A 401 -38.16 3.48 -11.80
N ALA A 402 -38.67 4.11 -12.85
CA ALA A 402 -39.26 5.42 -12.76
C ALA A 402 -40.37 5.29 -11.73
N GLY A 403 -40.05 5.56 -10.47
CA GLY A 403 -41.03 5.78 -9.42
C GLY A 403 -41.93 6.89 -9.92
N SER A 404 -43.12 6.50 -10.36
CA SER A 404 -44.17 7.40 -10.81
C SER A 404 -44.81 8.08 -9.61
N GLY A 405 -44.01 8.85 -8.87
CA GLY A 405 -44.49 10.01 -8.15
C GLY A 405 -44.11 11.23 -9.00
N ARG A 406 -45.06 12.06 -9.40
CA ARG A 406 -44.71 13.41 -9.86
C ARG A 406 -44.02 14.10 -8.70
N LEU A 407 -42.68 14.13 -8.72
CA LEU A 407 -41.90 15.02 -7.85
C LEU A 407 -42.38 16.44 -8.11
N GLY A 408 -42.55 17.23 -7.05
CA GLY A 408 -42.80 18.66 -7.20
C GLY A 408 -41.67 19.29 -8.03
N LEU A 409 -41.95 20.38 -8.74
CA LEU A 409 -40.93 21.13 -9.48
C LEU A 409 -39.72 21.49 -8.59
N GLU A 410 -39.95 21.71 -7.30
CA GLU A 410 -38.91 22.01 -6.30
C GLU A 410 -38.04 20.79 -5.98
N ASP A 411 -38.62 19.60 -5.77
CA ASP A 411 -37.85 18.38 -5.47
C ASP A 411 -36.96 17.96 -6.66
N ALA A 412 -37.45 18.15 -7.89
CA ALA A 412 -36.68 17.84 -9.10
C ALA A 412 -35.45 18.77 -9.26
N VAL A 413 -35.56 20.02 -8.84
CA VAL A 413 -34.45 20.99 -8.86
C VAL A 413 -33.40 20.64 -7.81
N LEU A 414 -33.84 20.25 -6.60
CA LEU A 414 -32.93 19.80 -5.54
C LEU A 414 -32.19 18.51 -5.93
N GLU A 415 -32.88 17.56 -6.52
CA GLU A 415 -32.26 16.33 -7.00
C GLU A 415 -31.23 16.62 -8.10
N SER A 416 -31.50 17.55 -9.01
CA SER A 416 -30.52 17.94 -10.03
C SER A 416 -29.25 18.57 -9.43
N LYS A 417 -29.41 19.45 -8.42
CA LYS A 417 -28.26 20.04 -7.70
C LYS A 417 -27.48 18.98 -6.93
N TRP A 418 -28.19 18.02 -6.32
CA TRP A 418 -27.58 16.89 -5.65
C TRP A 418 -26.72 16.03 -6.59
N GLN A 419 -27.27 15.64 -7.75
CA GLN A 419 -26.52 14.89 -8.75
C GLN A 419 -25.25 15.65 -9.17
N ARG A 420 -25.35 16.97 -9.41
CA ARG A 420 -24.19 17.80 -9.73
C ARG A 420 -23.17 17.87 -8.59
N ALA A 421 -23.61 17.91 -7.34
CA ALA A 421 -22.74 17.90 -6.17
C ALA A 421 -21.99 16.57 -5.95
N CYS A 422 -22.56 15.47 -6.46
CA CYS A 422 -22.04 14.10 -6.43
C CYS A 422 -21.11 13.78 -7.62
N GLU A 423 -20.75 14.76 -8.45
CA GLU A 423 -19.81 14.52 -9.55
C GLU A 423 -18.34 14.60 -9.10
N TRP A 424 -17.46 14.06 -9.93
CA TRP A 424 -16.02 14.10 -9.70
C TRP A 424 -15.49 15.53 -9.83
N GLU A 425 -14.88 16.02 -8.75
CA GLU A 425 -14.24 17.33 -8.68
C GLU A 425 -12.86 17.33 -9.38
N VAL A 426 -12.85 16.95 -10.65
CA VAL A 426 -11.67 16.85 -11.52
C VAL A 426 -12.04 17.38 -12.91
N GLY A 427 -11.04 17.64 -13.77
CA GLY A 427 -11.29 18.20 -15.10
C GLY A 427 -11.12 19.72 -15.13
N THR A 428 -11.88 20.39 -16.01
CA THR A 428 -11.74 21.83 -16.22
C THR A 428 -12.17 22.64 -14.99
N LYS A 429 -11.65 23.86 -14.87
CA LYS A 429 -12.00 24.78 -13.78
C LYS A 429 -13.52 25.02 -13.70
N GLU A 430 -14.19 25.13 -14.84
CA GLU A 430 -15.64 25.30 -14.92
C GLU A 430 -16.39 24.10 -14.34
N ASN A 431 -15.87 22.88 -14.56
CA ASN A 431 -16.47 21.67 -14.00
C ASN A 431 -16.37 21.67 -12.47
N ILE A 432 -15.16 21.89 -11.96
CA ILE A 432 -14.86 21.95 -10.52
C ILE A 432 -15.67 23.07 -9.85
N ASP A 433 -15.67 24.26 -10.43
CA ASP A 433 -16.42 25.41 -9.91
C ASP A 433 -17.93 25.16 -9.94
N GLY A 434 -18.44 24.48 -10.98
CA GLY A 434 -19.84 24.09 -11.06
C GLY A 434 -20.26 23.09 -9.98
N ILE A 435 -19.40 22.13 -9.63
CA ILE A 435 -19.66 21.15 -8.54
C ILE A 435 -19.64 21.86 -7.18
N ARG A 436 -18.63 22.71 -6.94
CA ARG A 436 -18.54 23.52 -5.72
C ARG A 436 -19.69 24.50 -5.59
N LEU A 437 -20.14 25.09 -6.70
CA LEU A 437 -21.31 25.96 -6.74
C LEU A 437 -22.58 25.20 -6.38
N ALA A 438 -22.79 23.99 -6.92
CA ALA A 438 -23.94 23.17 -6.56
C ALA A 438 -23.97 22.84 -5.06
N ARG A 439 -22.81 22.49 -4.47
CA ARG A 439 -22.70 22.27 -3.01
C ARG A 439 -23.00 23.55 -2.21
N ARG A 440 -22.47 24.70 -2.63
CA ARG A 440 -22.78 25.99 -1.98
C ARG A 440 -24.26 26.33 -2.05
N GLN A 441 -24.90 26.17 -3.21
CA GLN A 441 -26.33 26.41 -3.39
C GLN A 441 -27.18 25.51 -2.49
N LEU A 442 -26.83 24.23 -2.37
CA LEU A 442 -27.50 23.31 -1.44
C LEU A 442 -27.40 23.75 0.04
N VAL A 443 -26.39 24.52 0.40
CA VAL A 443 -26.21 25.09 1.75
C VAL A 443 -26.91 26.44 1.90
N GLU A 444 -26.67 27.38 0.99
CA GLU A 444 -27.16 28.76 1.07
C GLU A 444 -28.69 28.86 0.96
N GLU A 445 -29.32 27.91 0.29
CA GLU A 445 -30.77 27.86 0.11
C GLU A 445 -31.51 27.16 1.27
N GLY A 446 -30.79 26.67 2.30
CA GLY A 446 -31.41 26.10 3.51
C GLY A 446 -32.01 24.70 3.36
N ASN A 447 -31.48 23.88 2.45
CA ASN A 447 -32.00 22.55 2.11
C ASN A 447 -31.58 21.42 3.08
N LEU A 448 -31.50 21.69 4.38
CA LEU A 448 -30.99 20.73 5.37
C LEU A 448 -31.81 19.43 5.43
N GLU A 449 -33.15 19.50 5.42
CA GLU A 449 -34.01 18.31 5.43
C GLU A 449 -33.77 17.40 4.22
N PHE A 450 -33.61 17.99 3.04
CA PHE A 450 -33.28 17.26 1.82
C PHE A 450 -31.92 16.55 1.96
N LEU A 451 -30.90 17.24 2.46
CA LEU A 451 -29.57 16.64 2.67
C LEU A 451 -29.61 15.52 3.72
N LEU A 452 -30.38 15.68 4.80
CA LEU A 452 -30.58 14.65 5.83
C LEU A 452 -31.29 13.40 5.27
N SER A 453 -32.14 13.55 4.25
CA SER A 453 -32.74 12.40 3.55
C SER A 453 -31.69 11.52 2.84
N LYS A 454 -30.54 12.11 2.45
CA LYS A 454 -29.43 11.44 1.75
C LYS A 454 -28.43 10.77 2.69
N LEU A 455 -28.67 10.75 4.00
CA LEU A 455 -27.75 10.12 4.97
C LEU A 455 -27.53 8.61 4.73
N GLY A 456 -28.43 7.92 4.01
CA GLY A 456 -28.31 6.49 3.72
C GLY A 456 -27.37 6.13 2.56
N GLU A 457 -26.78 7.13 1.91
CA GLU A 457 -25.91 6.92 0.76
C GLU A 457 -24.62 6.18 1.13
N SER A 458 -24.16 5.28 0.27
CA SER A 458 -22.96 4.45 0.49
C SER A 458 -21.86 4.70 -0.54
N TYR A 459 -22.17 5.39 -1.65
CA TYR A 459 -21.24 5.61 -2.73
C TYR A 459 -20.29 6.78 -2.43
N GLY A 460 -18.99 6.62 -2.72
CA GLY A 460 -17.94 7.56 -2.29
C GLY A 460 -18.11 9.01 -2.76
N LEU A 461 -18.75 9.23 -3.92
CA LEU A 461 -19.03 10.59 -4.40
C LEU A 461 -20.22 11.25 -3.68
N ASN A 462 -21.25 10.46 -3.36
CA ASN A 462 -22.40 10.92 -2.59
C ASN A 462 -21.95 11.30 -1.17
N LEU A 463 -21.04 10.52 -0.58
CA LEU A 463 -20.41 10.85 0.69
C LEU A 463 -19.64 12.18 0.61
N ARG A 464 -18.88 12.42 -0.46
CA ARG A 464 -18.20 13.71 -0.67
C ARG A 464 -19.17 14.88 -0.78
N ALA A 465 -20.32 14.69 -1.42
CA ALA A 465 -21.37 15.71 -1.46
C ALA A 465 -21.94 15.99 -0.06
N LEU A 466 -22.19 14.96 0.77
CA LEU A 466 -22.59 15.14 2.17
C LEU A 466 -21.52 15.90 2.97
N TRP A 467 -20.25 15.51 2.84
CA TRP A 467 -19.12 16.14 3.56
C TRP A 467 -18.92 17.61 3.16
N GLY A 468 -19.21 17.95 1.90
CA GLY A 468 -19.13 19.30 1.37
C GLY A 468 -20.36 20.18 1.65
N THR A 469 -21.41 19.66 2.29
CA THR A 469 -22.68 20.38 2.51
C THR A 469 -23.09 20.41 3.97
N ILE A 470 -23.54 19.28 4.55
CA ILE A 470 -24.12 19.20 5.90
C ILE A 470 -23.25 19.85 7.00
N PRO A 471 -21.91 19.72 7.00
CA PRO A 471 -21.10 20.34 8.05
C PRO A 471 -21.18 21.87 8.11
N HIS A 472 -21.64 22.53 7.04
CA HIS A 472 -21.85 23.98 7.02
C HIS A 472 -23.04 24.44 7.88
N TYR A 473 -24.00 23.56 8.17
CA TYR A 473 -25.18 23.86 9.00
C TYR A 473 -24.89 23.82 10.52
N ARG A 474 -23.74 23.25 10.94
CA ARG A 474 -23.25 23.23 12.34
C ARG A 474 -24.33 22.86 13.37
N ALA A 475 -24.70 23.81 14.24
CA ALA A 475 -25.62 23.61 15.35
C ALA A 475 -27.02 23.19 14.89
N GLU A 476 -27.42 23.56 13.67
CA GLU A 476 -28.72 23.18 13.09
C GLU A 476 -28.76 21.69 12.72
N ALA A 477 -27.65 21.15 12.21
CA ALA A 477 -27.56 19.74 11.82
C ALA A 477 -27.38 18.78 13.01
N LEU A 478 -26.69 19.21 14.08
CA LEU A 478 -26.30 18.35 15.20
C LEU A 478 -27.45 17.56 15.85
N PRO A 479 -28.63 18.15 16.17
CA PRO A 479 -29.73 17.40 16.77
C PRO A 479 -30.24 16.25 15.89
N HIS A 480 -30.25 16.44 14.57
CA HIS A 480 -30.68 15.41 13.62
C HIS A 480 -29.67 14.27 13.54
N LEU A 481 -28.38 14.61 13.42
CA LEU A 481 -27.31 13.61 13.34
C LEU A 481 -27.17 12.80 14.64
N LEU A 482 -27.34 13.46 15.80
CA LEU A 482 -27.31 12.81 17.11
C LEU A 482 -28.44 11.79 17.29
N LYS A 483 -29.63 12.09 16.76
CA LYS A 483 -30.77 11.16 16.76
C LYS A 483 -30.43 9.87 15.99
N GLU A 484 -29.78 9.99 14.85
CA GLU A 484 -29.39 8.85 14.02
C GLU A 484 -28.37 7.92 14.74
N LEU A 485 -27.56 8.43 15.67
CA LEU A 485 -26.64 7.60 16.44
C LEU A 485 -27.33 6.53 17.29
N GLN A 486 -28.58 6.77 17.70
CA GLN A 486 -29.34 5.84 18.55
C GLN A 486 -30.38 5.06 17.75
N SER A 487 -31.03 5.69 16.76
CA SER A 487 -32.21 5.14 16.10
C SER A 487 -32.09 4.95 14.58
N ALA A 488 -30.89 5.04 13.99
CA ALA A 488 -30.73 4.88 12.55
C ALA A 488 -31.24 3.51 12.07
N ASP A 489 -32.07 3.54 11.03
CA ASP A 489 -32.66 2.39 10.35
C ASP A 489 -31.64 1.55 9.56
N SER A 490 -30.46 2.12 9.26
CA SER A 490 -29.41 1.50 8.45
C SER A 490 -28.01 1.82 8.99
N TYR A 491 -27.06 0.93 8.71
CA TYR A 491 -25.66 1.13 9.07
C TYR A 491 -25.07 2.39 8.41
N TRP A 492 -25.44 2.67 7.16
CA TRP A 492 -24.95 3.84 6.42
C TRP A 492 -25.46 5.15 7.02
N ARG A 493 -26.75 5.25 7.38
CA ARG A 493 -27.27 6.43 8.09
C ARG A 493 -26.56 6.65 9.41
N PHE A 494 -26.33 5.58 10.20
CA PHE A 494 -25.56 5.66 11.44
C PHE A 494 -24.13 6.18 11.20
N ARG A 495 -23.38 5.51 10.32
CA ARG A 495 -21.98 5.82 10.03
C ARG A 495 -21.81 7.24 9.48
N ASN A 496 -22.63 7.62 8.51
CA ASN A 496 -22.54 8.93 7.86
C ASN A 496 -22.92 10.04 8.83
N SER A 497 -23.95 9.85 9.65
CA SER A 497 -24.33 10.84 10.67
C SER A 497 -23.21 11.08 11.66
N PHE A 498 -22.55 10.00 12.07
CA PHE A 498 -21.42 10.10 12.98
C PHE A 498 -20.21 10.78 12.34
N ASP A 499 -19.85 10.45 11.09
CA ASP A 499 -18.78 11.13 10.34
C ASP A 499 -19.06 12.63 10.12
N LEU A 500 -20.33 13.01 9.96
CA LEU A 500 -20.72 14.41 9.78
C LEU A 500 -20.64 15.23 11.08
N ILE A 501 -21.02 14.65 12.23
CA ILE A 501 -20.84 15.28 13.56
C ILE A 501 -19.38 15.68 13.76
N THR A 502 -18.47 14.84 13.31
CA THR A 502 -17.05 14.97 13.61
C THR A 502 -16.38 15.95 12.66
N ARG A 503 -16.86 16.04 11.42
CA ARG A 503 -16.53 17.13 10.49
C ARG A 503 -17.05 18.48 10.96
N ILE A 504 -18.22 18.54 11.59
CA ILE A 504 -18.71 19.78 12.25
C ILE A 504 -17.73 20.19 13.34
N TYR A 505 -17.32 19.26 14.20
CA TYR A 505 -16.32 19.52 15.23
C TYR A 505 -14.99 20.01 14.64
N GLY A 506 -14.44 19.29 13.65
CA GLY A 506 -13.18 19.66 13.00
C GLY A 506 -13.21 21.06 12.37
N ARG A 507 -14.35 21.47 11.80
CA ARG A 507 -14.54 22.84 11.32
C ARG A 507 -14.55 23.87 12.44
N GLN A 508 -15.26 23.62 13.54
CA GLN A 508 -15.27 24.52 14.71
C GLN A 508 -13.86 24.73 15.28
N VAL A 509 -13.04 23.67 15.30
CA VAL A 509 -11.62 23.75 15.67
C VAL A 509 -10.81 24.56 14.65
N ALA A 510 -10.98 24.28 13.35
CA ALA A 510 -10.26 24.99 12.28
C ALA A 510 -10.56 26.50 12.24
N ASP A 511 -11.81 26.87 12.57
CA ASP A 511 -12.26 28.26 12.65
C ASP A 511 -11.82 28.97 13.94
N LYS A 512 -11.17 28.25 14.87
CA LYS A 512 -10.77 28.74 16.20
C LYS A 512 -11.94 29.27 17.04
N ASP A 513 -13.13 28.69 16.88
CA ASP A 513 -14.32 29.04 17.65
C ASP A 513 -14.35 28.26 18.97
N GLU A 514 -13.61 28.73 19.97
CA GLU A 514 -13.48 28.08 21.27
C GLU A 514 -14.84 27.87 21.96
N ALA A 515 -15.77 28.82 21.85
CA ALA A 515 -17.09 28.71 22.44
C ALA A 515 -17.90 27.57 21.79
N ALA A 516 -17.84 27.44 20.46
CA ALA A 516 -18.50 26.35 19.75
C ALA A 516 -17.84 24.98 20.01
N VAL A 517 -16.52 24.93 20.13
CA VAL A 517 -15.77 23.71 20.51
C VAL A 517 -16.19 23.24 21.91
N GLN A 518 -16.23 24.15 22.89
CA GLN A 518 -16.66 23.83 24.26
C GLN A 518 -18.13 23.41 24.31
N ALA A 519 -19.01 24.08 23.56
CA ALA A 519 -20.41 23.69 23.45
C ALA A 519 -20.58 22.32 22.78
N HIS A 520 -19.77 21.99 21.77
CA HIS A 520 -19.77 20.69 21.11
C HIS A 520 -19.38 19.58 22.10
N LEU A 521 -18.26 19.75 22.81
CA LEU A 521 -17.79 18.80 23.81
C LEU A 521 -18.85 18.57 24.91
N LYS A 522 -19.46 19.65 25.40
CA LYS A 522 -20.45 19.59 26.47
C LYS A 522 -21.77 18.92 26.05
N ASN A 523 -22.24 19.13 24.82
CA ASN A 523 -23.59 18.74 24.41
C ASN A 523 -23.63 17.51 23.50
N VAL A 524 -22.59 17.25 22.72
CA VAL A 524 -22.55 16.15 21.75
C VAL A 524 -21.96 14.88 22.38
N MET A 525 -20.87 15.01 23.15
CA MET A 525 -20.16 13.84 23.69
C MET A 525 -21.00 12.97 24.64
N PRO A 526 -21.83 13.53 25.54
CA PRO A 526 -22.72 12.71 26.35
C PRO A 526 -23.68 11.87 25.51
N GLU A 527 -24.14 12.37 24.37
CA GLU A 527 -25.03 11.64 23.46
C GLU A 527 -24.29 10.54 22.67
N VAL A 528 -23.02 10.76 22.31
CA VAL A 528 -22.15 9.73 21.71
C VAL A 528 -21.89 8.59 22.71
N VAL A 529 -21.62 8.91 23.98
CA VAL A 529 -21.43 7.92 25.05
C VAL A 529 -22.72 7.17 25.34
N LYS A 530 -23.88 7.85 25.35
CA LYS A 530 -25.19 7.18 25.44
C LYS A 530 -25.42 6.23 24.28
N ALA A 531 -25.10 6.64 23.05
CA ALA A 531 -25.26 5.81 21.86
C ALA A 531 -24.43 4.52 21.93
N LEU A 532 -23.18 4.59 22.41
CA LEU A 532 -22.32 3.40 22.58
C LEU A 532 -22.97 2.27 23.40
N ASN A 533 -23.85 2.62 24.35
CA ASN A 533 -24.52 1.66 25.24
C ASN A 533 -25.77 1.01 24.63
N VAL A 534 -26.33 1.57 23.56
CA VAL A 534 -27.62 1.10 22.99
C VAL A 534 -27.50 0.53 21.58
N ILE A 535 -26.38 0.79 20.89
CA ILE A 535 -26.15 0.32 19.52
C ILE A 535 -25.65 -1.12 19.46
N ASP A 536 -25.88 -1.78 18.31
CA ASP A 536 -25.36 -3.09 18.00
C ASP A 536 -23.82 -3.13 17.91
N GLU A 537 -23.27 -4.34 17.91
CA GLU A 537 -21.83 -4.58 17.99
C GLU A 537 -21.03 -4.06 16.77
N SER A 538 -21.61 -4.08 15.56
CA SER A 538 -20.95 -3.59 14.34
C SER A 538 -20.84 -2.06 14.34
N ARG A 539 -21.91 -1.39 14.78
CA ARG A 539 -21.93 0.07 14.98
C ARG A 539 -20.99 0.49 16.11
N ARG A 540 -20.90 -0.31 17.17
CA ARG A 540 -20.02 -0.07 18.33
C ARG A 540 -18.54 -0.04 17.96
N PHE A 541 -18.04 -1.00 17.17
CA PHE A 541 -16.67 -0.98 16.67
C PHE A 541 -16.36 0.32 15.90
N THR A 542 -17.26 0.70 14.99
CA THR A 542 -17.11 1.92 14.17
C THR A 542 -17.02 3.18 15.04
N MET A 543 -17.82 3.23 16.11
CA MET A 543 -17.84 4.34 17.06
C MET A 543 -16.55 4.44 17.88
N LEU A 544 -15.98 3.31 18.34
CA LEU A 544 -14.75 3.25 19.13
C LEU A 544 -13.50 3.64 18.32
N GLU A 545 -13.33 3.12 17.11
CA GLU A 545 -12.22 3.48 16.21
C GLU A 545 -12.22 4.97 15.83
N PHE A 546 -13.39 5.57 15.83
CA PHE A 546 -13.51 6.99 15.62
C PHE A 546 -13.15 7.80 16.88
N LEU A 547 -13.60 7.40 18.08
CA LEU A 547 -13.20 8.06 19.33
C LEU A 547 -11.68 8.02 19.53
N ASN A 548 -11.02 6.94 19.09
CA ASN A 548 -9.56 6.87 19.00
C ASN A 548 -8.98 8.04 18.18
N ARG A 549 -9.52 8.29 16.99
CA ARG A 549 -9.09 9.41 16.12
C ARG A 549 -9.39 10.78 16.72
N TYR A 550 -10.49 10.91 17.46
CA TYR A 550 -10.86 12.15 18.14
C TYR A 550 -9.87 12.53 19.25
N ASN A 551 -9.38 11.54 19.99
CA ASN A 551 -8.37 11.72 21.03
C ASN A 551 -6.94 11.80 20.47
N ALA A 552 -6.64 11.16 19.33
CA ALA A 552 -5.32 11.19 18.70
C ALA A 552 -4.90 12.57 18.15
N GLY A 553 -5.84 13.52 18.00
CA GLY A 553 -5.56 14.91 17.58
C GLY A 553 -5.13 15.85 18.71
N LEU A 554 -4.57 15.31 19.80
CA LEU A 554 -4.10 16.05 20.98
C LEU A 554 -2.56 16.08 21.00
N GLY A 555 -2.00 17.23 21.41
CA GLY A 555 -0.56 17.34 21.64
C GLY A 555 -0.12 16.55 22.87
N GLU A 556 1.17 16.20 22.96
CA GLU A 556 1.74 15.57 24.16
C GLU A 556 1.46 16.42 25.41
N GLY A 557 0.86 15.80 26.43
CA GLY A 557 0.51 16.44 27.70
C GLY A 557 -0.88 17.08 27.76
N GLU A 558 -1.66 17.08 26.68
CA GLU A 558 -3.05 17.55 26.71
C GLU A 558 -4.01 16.47 27.24
N GLN A 559 -5.00 16.88 28.05
CA GLN A 559 -5.99 15.93 28.56
C GLN A 559 -6.91 15.43 27.44
N PRO A 560 -7.30 14.14 27.47
CA PRO A 560 -8.24 13.58 26.50
C PRO A 560 -9.53 14.39 26.48
N ARG A 561 -9.98 14.74 25.28
CA ARG A 561 -11.17 15.58 25.06
C ARG A 561 -12.45 14.90 25.51
N VAL A 562 -12.41 13.59 25.73
CA VAL A 562 -13.55 12.78 26.14
C VAL A 562 -13.15 11.84 27.25
N GLU A 563 -13.77 12.01 28.42
CA GLU A 563 -13.68 11.06 29.53
C GLU A 563 -14.76 9.99 29.37
N ILE A 564 -14.37 8.78 28.98
CA ILE A 564 -15.28 7.63 28.86
C ILE A 564 -14.89 6.46 29.77
N THR A 565 -13.88 6.64 30.62
CA THR A 565 -13.29 5.60 31.48
C THR A 565 -14.34 4.77 32.25
N PRO A 566 -15.39 5.37 32.87
CA PRO A 566 -16.43 4.59 33.58
C PRO A 566 -17.28 3.67 32.69
N HIS A 567 -17.23 3.87 31.37
CA HIS A 567 -18.03 3.13 30.39
C HIS A 567 -17.21 2.09 29.60
N MET A 568 -15.90 1.99 29.82
CA MET A 568 -15.00 1.16 28.99
C MET A 568 -15.10 -0.34 29.25
N LYS A 569 -15.53 -0.74 30.46
CA LYS A 569 -15.53 -2.14 30.92
C LYS A 569 -16.25 -3.10 29.94
N PRO A 570 -17.49 -2.84 29.46
CA PRO A 570 -18.16 -3.78 28.54
C PRO A 570 -17.44 -3.95 27.19
N TYR A 571 -16.63 -2.99 26.77
CA TYR A 571 -15.98 -2.99 25.46
C TYR A 571 -14.61 -3.66 25.49
N LEU A 572 -13.85 -3.42 26.56
CA LEU A 572 -12.59 -4.11 26.85
C LEU A 572 -12.77 -5.63 26.99
N TRP A 573 -13.97 -6.05 27.38
CA TRP A 573 -14.36 -7.44 27.57
C TRP A 573 -15.26 -7.99 26.45
N SER A 574 -15.38 -7.28 25.31
CA SER A 574 -16.18 -7.75 24.16
C SER A 574 -15.63 -9.06 23.59
N GLU A 575 -16.53 -10.00 23.25
CA GLU A 575 -16.16 -11.28 22.64
C GLU A 575 -15.62 -11.14 21.21
N ARG A 576 -15.95 -10.04 20.52
CA ARG A 576 -15.43 -9.73 19.18
C ARG A 576 -14.09 -9.04 19.26
N ASP A 577 -13.09 -9.65 18.64
CA ASP A 577 -11.72 -9.14 18.64
C ASP A 577 -11.59 -7.72 18.10
N ARG A 578 -12.37 -7.34 17.08
CA ARG A 578 -12.33 -5.99 16.50
C ARG A 578 -12.76 -4.90 17.49
N THR A 579 -13.90 -5.09 18.15
CA THR A 579 -14.43 -4.15 19.16
C THR A 579 -13.50 -4.05 20.37
N ARG A 580 -12.99 -5.20 20.82
CA ARG A 580 -12.05 -5.30 21.95
C ARG A 580 -10.74 -4.57 21.66
N LEU A 581 -10.13 -4.79 20.49
CA LEU A 581 -8.89 -4.12 20.08
C LEU A 581 -9.07 -2.60 19.98
N ALA A 582 -10.20 -2.14 19.41
CA ALA A 582 -10.52 -0.72 19.34
C ALA A 582 -10.66 -0.09 20.74
N ALA A 583 -11.28 -0.81 21.68
CA ALA A 583 -11.43 -0.38 23.07
C ALA A 583 -10.10 -0.34 23.84
N ILE A 584 -9.19 -1.30 23.61
CA ILE A 584 -7.86 -1.30 24.23
C ILE A 584 -7.04 -0.09 23.79
N ARG A 585 -7.05 0.21 22.48
CA ARG A 585 -6.38 1.41 21.94
C ARG A 585 -6.92 2.69 22.57
N LEU A 586 -8.24 2.76 22.76
CA LEU A 586 -8.90 3.92 23.36
C LEU A 586 -8.53 4.06 24.83
N ALA A 587 -8.53 2.94 25.57
CA ALA A 587 -8.10 2.89 26.96
C ALA A 587 -6.65 3.37 27.15
N GLN A 588 -5.75 3.04 26.23
CA GLN A 588 -4.35 3.49 26.27
C GLN A 588 -4.20 5.01 26.11
N ALA A 589 -5.16 5.67 25.48
CA ALA A 589 -5.18 7.13 25.29
C ALA A 589 -5.92 7.90 26.41
N LEU A 590 -6.50 7.21 27.40
CA LEU A 590 -7.23 7.82 28.51
C LEU A 590 -6.32 7.99 29.74
N PRO A 591 -6.64 8.92 30.66
CA PRO A 591 -5.85 9.10 31.87
C PRO A 591 -5.93 7.83 32.73
N PRO A 592 -4.84 7.41 33.37
CA PRO A 592 -4.82 6.19 34.16
C PRO A 592 -5.77 6.31 35.35
N SER A 593 -6.69 5.35 35.49
CA SER A 593 -7.49 5.12 36.70
C SER A 593 -7.22 3.73 37.25
N GLU A 594 -7.39 3.53 38.57
CA GLU A 594 -7.20 2.21 39.20
C GLU A 594 -8.05 1.13 38.52
N GLU A 595 -9.28 1.47 38.13
CA GLU A 595 -10.19 0.57 37.42
C GLU A 595 -9.70 0.23 36.01
N LEU A 596 -9.19 1.20 35.25
CA LEU A 596 -8.71 0.99 33.89
C LEU A 596 -7.43 0.14 33.87
N ILE A 597 -6.52 0.43 34.80
CA ILE A 597 -5.28 -0.32 35.01
C ILE A 597 -5.59 -1.78 35.38
N ALA A 598 -6.54 -2.00 36.30
CA ALA A 598 -6.95 -3.33 36.71
C ALA A 598 -7.54 -4.14 35.53
N ASN A 599 -8.42 -3.53 34.72
CA ASN A 599 -9.01 -4.20 33.56
C ASN A 599 -7.96 -4.56 32.49
N LEU A 600 -7.03 -3.66 32.16
CA LEU A 600 -5.97 -3.90 31.18
C LEU A 600 -4.99 -4.99 31.65
N ALA A 601 -4.63 -5.00 32.94
CA ALA A 601 -3.76 -6.02 33.52
C ALA A 601 -4.35 -7.43 33.42
N VAL A 602 -5.64 -7.57 33.68
CA VAL A 602 -6.36 -8.85 33.61
C VAL A 602 -6.47 -9.38 32.17
N ILE A 603 -6.71 -8.50 31.21
CA ILE A 603 -6.75 -8.85 29.77
C ILE A 603 -5.37 -9.35 29.31
N SER A 604 -4.32 -8.62 29.65
CA SER A 604 -2.93 -8.98 29.32
C SER A 604 -2.53 -10.35 29.88
N LEU A 605 -2.94 -10.66 31.13
CA LEU A 605 -2.70 -11.95 31.76
C LEU A 605 -3.46 -13.10 31.07
N THR A 606 -4.70 -12.86 30.63
CA THR A 606 -5.56 -13.87 29.98
C THR A 606 -5.08 -14.19 28.57
N ASP A 607 -4.73 -13.17 27.77
CA ASP A 607 -4.19 -13.36 26.42
C ASP A 607 -2.79 -14.02 26.47
N SER A 608 -1.96 -13.68 27.46
CA SER A 608 -0.67 -14.33 27.70
C SER A 608 -0.83 -15.82 28.06
N TYR A 609 -1.84 -16.19 28.85
CA TYR A 609 -2.18 -17.58 29.15
C TYR A 609 -2.63 -18.36 27.91
N HIS A 610 -3.46 -17.76 27.06
CA HIS A 610 -3.91 -18.37 25.80
C HIS A 610 -2.73 -18.64 24.85
N ALA A 611 -1.84 -17.66 24.69
CA ALA A 611 -0.62 -17.78 23.88
C ALA A 611 0.33 -18.86 24.43
N ALA A 612 0.56 -18.89 25.74
CA ALA A 612 1.41 -19.88 26.39
C ALA A 612 0.90 -21.31 26.19
N ARG A 613 -0.42 -21.52 26.21
CA ARG A 613 -1.03 -22.84 26.03
C ARG A 613 -1.01 -23.32 24.57
N LEU A 614 -1.24 -22.43 23.61
CA LEU A 614 -1.13 -22.74 22.17
C LEU A 614 0.29 -23.20 21.81
N VAL A 615 1.29 -22.52 22.36
CA VAL A 615 2.71 -22.89 22.22
C VAL A 615 3.01 -24.23 22.92
N ALA A 616 2.47 -24.44 24.12
CA ALA A 616 2.67 -25.67 24.89
C ALA A 616 2.05 -26.92 24.23
N SER A 617 0.87 -26.79 23.61
CA SER A 617 0.15 -27.87 22.91
C SER A 617 0.88 -28.43 21.69
N ARG A 618 1.89 -27.75 21.17
CA ARG A 618 2.62 -28.15 19.96
C ARG A 618 4.02 -28.72 20.21
N THR A 619 4.65 -28.48 21.38
CA THR A 619 6.08 -28.80 21.51
C THR A 619 6.61 -29.22 22.90
N LYS A 620 5.93 -28.98 24.04
CA LYS A 620 6.52 -29.25 25.39
C LYS A 620 5.49 -29.52 26.51
N PRO A 621 5.47 -30.71 27.15
CA PRO A 621 4.49 -31.08 28.20
C PRO A 621 4.56 -30.26 29.50
N LYS A 622 5.75 -29.90 29.98
CA LYS A 622 5.93 -29.15 31.24
C LYS A 622 5.36 -27.72 31.17
N ALA A 623 5.44 -27.09 30.00
CA ALA A 623 4.86 -25.78 29.74
C ALA A 623 3.32 -25.80 29.77
N ALA A 624 2.69 -26.94 29.47
CA ALA A 624 1.24 -27.10 29.53
C ALA A 624 0.74 -27.16 30.98
N ILE A 625 1.50 -27.80 31.88
CA ILE A 625 1.22 -27.89 33.32
C ILE A 625 1.35 -26.51 33.98
N ASP A 626 2.41 -25.77 33.66
CA ASP A 626 2.64 -24.43 34.19
C ASP A 626 1.58 -23.42 33.70
N ALA A 627 1.14 -23.54 32.43
CA ALA A 627 0.00 -22.78 31.93
C ALA A 627 -1.26 -23.10 32.74
N LEU A 628 -1.58 -24.38 32.96
CA LEU A 628 -2.79 -24.80 33.70
C LEU A 628 -2.85 -24.20 35.13
N ALA A 629 -1.71 -24.10 35.81
CA ALA A 629 -1.61 -23.50 37.15
C ALA A 629 -1.83 -21.97 37.12
N LEU A 630 -1.36 -21.29 36.08
CA LEU A 630 -1.60 -19.86 35.86
C LEU A 630 -3.07 -19.58 35.58
N GLY A 631 -3.73 -20.40 34.74
CA GLY A 631 -5.16 -20.29 34.45
C GLY A 631 -6.05 -20.47 35.68
N LYS A 632 -5.67 -21.35 36.63
CA LYS A 632 -6.38 -21.52 37.92
C LYS A 632 -6.27 -20.28 38.82
N ARG A 633 -5.10 -19.64 38.86
CA ARG A 633 -4.89 -18.41 39.67
C ARG A 633 -5.59 -17.20 39.08
N ILE A 634 -5.60 -17.07 37.75
CA ILE A 634 -6.37 -16.04 37.05
C ILE A 634 -7.88 -16.24 37.31
N GLY A 635 -8.38 -17.48 37.27
CA GLY A 635 -9.77 -17.79 37.62
C GLY A 635 -10.17 -17.35 39.04
N ALA A 636 -9.32 -17.60 40.04
CA ALA A 636 -9.58 -17.18 41.43
C ALA A 636 -9.63 -15.65 41.60
N LEU A 637 -8.73 -14.92 40.94
CA LEU A 637 -8.73 -13.45 40.92
C LEU A 637 -9.97 -12.86 40.23
N LEU A 638 -10.49 -13.54 39.20
CA LEU A 638 -11.70 -13.15 38.50
C LEU A 638 -12.97 -13.41 39.32
N GLU A 639 -12.97 -14.45 40.15
CA GLU A 639 -14.03 -14.70 41.15
C GLU A 639 -14.10 -13.61 42.21
N GLU A 640 -12.95 -13.13 42.71
CA GLU A 640 -12.88 -12.02 43.68
C GLU A 640 -13.42 -10.70 43.09
N GLN A 641 -13.35 -10.51 41.77
CA GLN A 641 -13.83 -9.32 41.07
C GLN A 641 -15.24 -9.47 40.47
N GLY A 642 -15.91 -10.62 40.69
CA GLY A 642 -17.26 -10.90 40.18
C GLY A 642 -17.33 -11.08 38.65
N LEU A 643 -16.23 -11.51 38.01
CA LEU A 643 -16.09 -11.64 36.55
C LEU A 643 -15.98 -13.10 36.07
N SER A 644 -16.24 -14.07 36.96
CA SER A 644 -16.07 -15.51 36.72
C SER A 644 -16.96 -16.04 35.59
N GLU A 645 -18.18 -15.53 35.46
CA GLU A 645 -19.16 -15.98 34.46
C GLU A 645 -18.74 -15.60 33.03
N VAL A 646 -18.17 -14.40 32.85
CA VAL A 646 -17.63 -13.91 31.56
C VAL A 646 -16.37 -14.68 31.15
N TYR A 647 -15.52 -15.02 32.11
CA TYR A 647 -14.34 -15.87 31.89
C TYR A 647 -14.72 -17.29 31.45
N GLN A 648 -15.76 -17.87 32.06
CA GLN A 648 -16.28 -19.19 31.69
C GLN A 648 -16.87 -19.19 30.27
N GLN A 649 -17.71 -18.21 29.94
CA GLN A 649 -18.26 -18.04 28.58
C GLN A 649 -17.14 -17.88 27.53
N ARG A 650 -16.05 -17.17 27.86
CA ARG A 650 -14.90 -17.01 26.97
C ARG A 650 -14.19 -18.33 26.70
N LEU A 651 -13.98 -19.17 27.71
CA LEU A 651 -13.39 -20.51 27.54
C LEU A 651 -14.26 -21.39 26.64
N GLU A 652 -15.58 -21.34 26.79
CA GLU A 652 -16.52 -22.08 25.96
C GLU A 652 -16.54 -21.59 24.51
N SER A 653 -16.50 -20.27 24.28
CA SER A 653 -16.54 -19.65 22.94
C SER A 653 -15.37 -20.02 22.02
N VAL A 654 -14.22 -20.37 22.59
CA VAL A 654 -13.04 -20.87 21.86
C VAL A 654 -13.06 -22.39 21.68
N GLY A 655 -14.23 -23.03 21.87
CA GLY A 655 -14.48 -24.43 21.58
C GLY A 655 -14.06 -25.39 22.70
N MET A 656 -14.09 -24.95 23.96
CA MET A 656 -13.68 -25.80 25.08
C MET A 656 -14.80 -26.12 26.07
N PRO A 657 -15.23 -27.39 26.18
CA PRO A 657 -15.90 -27.85 27.40
C PRO A 657 -14.85 -28.03 28.50
N ILE A 658 -15.17 -27.61 29.72
CA ILE A 658 -14.38 -27.91 30.92
C ILE A 658 -14.47 -29.43 31.15
N PRO A 659 -13.40 -30.24 31.02
CA PRO A 659 -13.39 -31.49 31.77
C PRO A 659 -13.29 -31.05 33.22
N ALA A 660 -14.28 -31.42 34.03
CA ALA A 660 -14.35 -31.10 35.45
C ALA A 660 -12.94 -31.13 36.05
N LEU A 661 -12.47 -29.97 36.51
CA LEU A 661 -11.13 -29.70 37.06
C LEU A 661 -10.88 -30.43 38.40
N ALA A 662 -11.49 -31.60 38.60
CA ALA A 662 -11.61 -32.28 39.87
C ALA A 662 -10.64 -33.46 40.06
N ASP A 663 -10.03 -34.04 39.02
CA ASP A 663 -9.09 -35.14 39.25
C ASP A 663 -7.94 -35.20 38.23
N SER A 664 -6.72 -34.91 38.72
CA SER A 664 -5.50 -34.75 37.93
C SER A 664 -4.90 -36.06 37.40
N SER A 665 -5.32 -37.19 37.97
CA SER A 665 -4.76 -38.52 37.67
C SER A 665 -5.14 -39.02 36.27
N SER A 666 -6.40 -38.83 35.86
CA SER A 666 -6.93 -39.42 34.62
C SER A 666 -6.39 -38.80 33.31
N LEU A 667 -5.90 -37.55 33.35
CA LEU A 667 -5.41 -36.83 32.17
C LEU A 667 -3.90 -37.05 31.93
N GLU A 668 -3.11 -37.19 33.00
CA GLU A 668 -1.70 -37.58 32.92
C GLU A 668 -1.57 -39.02 32.37
N ASP A 669 -2.41 -39.94 32.85
CA ASP A 669 -2.46 -41.32 32.36
C ASP A 669 -2.86 -41.41 30.88
N TRP A 670 -3.76 -40.52 30.42
CA TRP A 670 -4.15 -40.43 29.01
C TRP A 670 -3.00 -39.98 28.10
N LEU A 671 -2.18 -39.01 28.55
CA LEU A 671 -1.06 -38.48 27.77
C LEU A 671 0.12 -39.47 27.67
N ILE A 672 0.40 -40.22 28.75
CA ILE A 672 1.47 -41.23 28.79
C ILE A 672 1.18 -42.39 27.82
N SER A 673 -0.09 -42.76 27.62
CA SER A 673 -0.50 -43.86 26.73
C SER A 673 -0.16 -43.66 25.23
N ARG A 674 0.18 -42.44 24.80
CA ARG A 674 0.52 -42.14 23.38
C ARG A 674 2.01 -42.15 23.06
N GLU A 675 2.88 -42.20 24.08
CA GLU A 675 4.33 -42.11 23.93
C GLU A 675 4.95 -43.35 23.23
N GLU A 676 4.31 -44.53 23.33
CA GLU A 676 4.89 -45.79 22.83
C GLU A 676 4.77 -46.01 21.30
N SER A 677 4.00 -45.20 20.58
CA SER A 677 3.68 -45.50 19.16
C SER A 677 4.60 -44.84 18.11
N SER A 678 5.46 -43.88 18.47
CA SER A 678 6.06 -42.95 17.49
C SER A 678 7.60 -42.86 17.50
N ALA A 679 8.31 -43.72 18.23
CA ALA A 679 9.76 -43.62 18.43
C ALA A 679 10.65 -44.02 17.21
N GLY A 680 10.07 -44.51 16.11
CA GLY A 680 10.84 -45.16 15.03
C GLY A 680 11.38 -44.29 13.88
N LYS A 681 11.04 -43.00 13.76
CA LYS A 681 11.36 -42.21 12.54
C LYS A 681 12.09 -40.87 12.75
N LEU A 682 12.56 -40.56 13.96
CA LEU A 682 13.13 -39.24 14.29
C LEU A 682 14.66 -39.20 14.46
N GLN A 683 15.36 -40.32 14.21
CA GLN A 683 16.81 -40.42 14.52
C GLN A 683 17.78 -40.04 13.38
N GLU A 684 17.34 -39.82 12.14
CA GLU A 684 18.27 -39.60 11.03
C GLU A 684 18.68 -38.13 10.74
N ASN A 685 17.97 -37.13 11.28
CA ASN A 685 18.20 -35.73 10.84
C ASN A 685 18.79 -34.74 11.87
N LEU A 686 19.06 -35.15 13.12
CA LEU A 686 19.41 -34.17 14.18
C LEU A 686 20.90 -34.10 14.58
N LEU A 687 21.74 -35.04 14.15
CA LEU A 687 23.14 -35.10 14.60
C LEU A 687 24.12 -34.08 13.96
N PRO A 688 23.90 -33.58 12.72
CA PRO A 688 24.75 -32.53 12.14
C PRO A 688 24.54 -31.15 12.78
N ALA A 689 23.29 -30.80 13.15
CA ALA A 689 22.93 -29.49 13.71
C ALA A 689 23.53 -29.23 15.11
N LEU A 690 23.73 -30.30 15.89
CA LEU A 690 24.30 -30.21 17.25
C LEU A 690 25.83 -30.00 17.28
N ARG A 691 26.54 -30.15 16.16
CA ARG A 691 28.00 -29.89 16.09
C ARG A 691 28.36 -28.41 15.92
N LEU A 692 27.46 -27.59 15.36
CA LEU A 692 27.66 -26.15 15.18
C LEU A 692 27.43 -25.34 16.46
N VAL A 693 26.60 -25.85 17.38
CA VAL A 693 26.24 -25.14 18.63
C VAL A 693 27.33 -25.23 19.72
N ARG A 694 28.38 -26.04 19.53
CA ARG A 694 29.35 -26.37 20.60
C ARG A 694 30.70 -25.63 20.57
N ALA A 695 30.91 -24.65 19.68
CA ALA A 695 32.13 -23.84 19.65
C ALA A 695 31.80 -22.35 19.78
N GLY A 696 32.18 -21.72 20.91
CA GLY A 696 31.88 -20.32 21.21
C GLY A 696 33.10 -19.45 21.59
N VAL A 697 32.84 -18.12 21.57
CA VAL A 697 33.52 -16.94 22.18
C VAL A 697 34.77 -16.39 21.44
N ARG A 698 35.06 -15.08 21.21
CA ARG A 698 34.84 -13.76 21.89
C ARG A 698 34.88 -12.55 20.91
N VAL A 699 33.94 -11.58 20.99
CA VAL A 699 33.91 -10.23 21.65
C VAL A 699 34.61 -9.06 20.91
N SER A 700 33.82 -8.03 20.55
CA SER A 700 34.24 -6.61 20.45
C SER A 700 33.00 -5.70 20.47
N VAL A 701 33.09 -4.59 21.20
CA VAL A 701 31.98 -3.74 21.69
C VAL A 701 31.35 -2.93 20.56
N ASP A 702 30.23 -3.40 20.02
CA ASP A 702 29.42 -2.73 18.99
C ASP A 702 28.04 -3.41 18.95
N SER A 703 26.92 -2.69 18.82
CA SER A 703 25.53 -3.22 18.81
C SER A 703 25.04 -4.08 20.02
N ASP A 704 25.94 -4.50 20.93
CA ASP A 704 25.74 -5.48 22.01
C ASP A 704 24.80 -5.04 23.16
N ARG A 705 24.33 -3.79 23.19
CA ARG A 705 23.42 -3.34 24.27
C ARG A 705 21.95 -3.72 24.03
N ARG A 706 21.50 -3.92 22.77
CA ARG A 706 20.12 -4.33 22.49
C ARG A 706 19.86 -5.80 22.83
N GLU A 707 20.80 -6.69 22.55
CA GLU A 707 20.64 -8.11 22.89
C GLU A 707 20.78 -8.37 24.41
N SER A 708 21.63 -7.61 25.11
CA SER A 708 21.65 -7.54 26.58
C SER A 708 20.31 -7.04 27.14
N PHE A 709 19.62 -6.10 26.49
CA PHE A 709 18.36 -5.55 26.98
C PHE A 709 17.21 -6.55 26.84
N TRP A 710 17.07 -7.21 25.69
CA TRP A 710 16.06 -8.27 25.49
C TRP A 710 16.35 -9.52 26.35
N ARG A 711 17.62 -9.92 26.49
CA ARG A 711 18.01 -11.00 27.43
C ARG A 711 17.77 -10.62 28.89
N LYS A 712 18.07 -9.37 29.29
CA LYS A 712 17.81 -8.88 30.66
C LYS A 712 16.32 -8.62 30.90
N GLY A 713 15.53 -8.23 29.91
CA GLY A 713 14.08 -8.02 30.01
C GLY A 713 13.32 -9.32 30.22
N PHE A 714 13.68 -10.38 29.48
CA PHE A 714 13.15 -11.73 29.74
C PHE A 714 13.60 -12.29 31.09
N ASP A 715 14.86 -12.07 31.49
CA ASP A 715 15.38 -12.49 32.81
C ASP A 715 14.75 -11.66 33.96
N LEU A 716 14.48 -10.36 33.76
CA LEU A 716 13.77 -9.52 34.74
C LEU A 716 12.31 -9.93 34.88
N ARG A 717 11.60 -10.17 33.77
CA ARG A 717 10.22 -10.67 33.78
C ARG A 717 10.15 -12.02 34.48
N ALA A 718 11.09 -12.93 34.20
CA ALA A 718 11.17 -14.23 34.88
C ALA A 718 11.48 -14.09 36.40
N ARG A 719 12.33 -13.14 36.78
CA ARG A 719 12.64 -12.83 38.20
C ARG A 719 11.48 -12.14 38.92
N LEU A 720 10.74 -11.26 38.24
CA LEU A 720 9.52 -10.62 38.75
C LEU A 720 8.42 -11.65 38.97
N ILE A 721 8.20 -12.53 37.99
CA ILE A 721 7.27 -13.66 38.09
C ILE A 721 7.67 -14.59 39.24
N ARG A 722 8.98 -14.82 39.45
CA ARG A 722 9.49 -15.59 40.58
C ARG A 722 9.31 -14.86 41.92
N ALA A 723 9.55 -13.56 42.00
CA ALA A 723 9.38 -12.75 43.21
C ALA A 723 7.90 -12.64 43.62
N LEU A 724 6.98 -12.55 42.64
CA LEU A 724 5.53 -12.68 42.83
C LEU A 724 5.14 -14.08 43.34
N ARG A 725 5.76 -15.13 42.79
CA ARG A 725 5.53 -16.52 43.20
C ARG A 725 6.01 -16.80 44.63
N GLU A 726 7.06 -16.12 45.08
CA GLU A 726 7.68 -16.24 46.40
C GLU A 726 7.18 -15.18 47.41
N GLU A 727 6.14 -14.39 47.07
CA GLU A 727 5.54 -13.31 47.90
C GLU A 727 6.51 -12.20 48.34
N GLN A 728 7.62 -12.01 47.62
CA GLN A 728 8.64 -11.01 47.97
C GLN A 728 8.26 -9.58 47.55
N ILE A 729 7.27 -9.44 46.65
CA ILE A 729 6.73 -8.15 46.19
C ILE A 729 5.20 -8.26 46.06
N SER A 730 4.48 -7.17 46.29
CA SER A 730 3.03 -7.15 46.12
C SER A 730 2.63 -7.12 44.63
N PRO A 731 1.40 -7.57 44.29
CA PRO A 731 0.91 -7.51 42.90
C PRO A 731 0.92 -6.09 42.30
N LEU A 732 0.66 -5.06 43.12
CA LEU A 732 0.73 -3.66 42.70
C LEU A 732 2.17 -3.22 42.38
N GLN A 733 3.15 -3.67 43.18
CA GLN A 733 4.57 -3.40 42.93
C GLN A 733 5.05 -4.10 41.66
N ALA A 734 4.61 -5.34 41.42
CA ALA A 734 4.94 -6.06 40.21
C ALA A 734 4.31 -5.46 38.94
N ALA A 735 3.07 -4.96 39.04
CA ALA A 735 2.41 -4.25 37.96
C ALA A 735 3.13 -2.94 37.61
N CYS A 736 3.53 -2.14 38.62
CA CYS A 736 4.32 -0.92 38.41
C CYS A 736 5.68 -1.22 37.75
N LEU A 737 6.36 -2.29 38.16
CA LEU A 737 7.65 -2.72 37.59
C LEU A 737 7.52 -3.25 36.15
N MET A 738 6.42 -3.91 35.81
CA MET A 738 6.13 -4.38 34.45
C MET A 738 5.75 -3.23 33.51
N GLU A 739 5.07 -2.21 34.02
CA GLU A 739 4.84 -0.94 33.30
C GLU A 739 6.15 -0.19 33.07
N MET A 740 6.99 0.00 34.10
CA MET A 740 8.31 0.60 33.95
C MET A 740 9.21 -0.15 32.96
N LEU A 741 9.16 -1.48 32.95
CA LEU A 741 9.87 -2.31 31.96
C LEU A 741 9.33 -2.13 30.54
N SER A 742 8.01 -1.95 30.40
CA SER A 742 7.37 -1.73 29.11
C SER A 742 7.54 -0.29 28.61
N ALA A 743 7.75 0.68 29.50
CA ALA A 743 8.15 2.06 29.19
C ALA A 743 9.63 2.14 28.77
N LEU A 744 10.51 1.44 29.50
CA LEU A 744 11.93 1.26 29.17
C LEU A 744 12.16 0.52 27.82
N GLU A 745 11.23 -0.34 27.39
CA GLU A 745 11.25 -0.97 26.06
C GLU A 745 10.72 -0.05 24.94
N ARG A 746 10.03 1.03 25.31
CA ARG A 746 9.50 2.10 24.43
C ARG A 746 10.39 3.36 24.42
N ASP A 747 11.45 3.39 25.23
CA ASP A 747 12.39 4.51 25.45
C ASP A 747 11.72 5.80 26.00
N GLU A 748 10.71 5.67 26.87
CA GLU A 748 10.11 6.77 27.69
C GLU A 748 10.68 6.85 29.12
#